data_AF-A0A1V6PNX0-F1
#
_entry.id   AF-A0A1V6PNX0-F1
#
_cell.length_a   1.000
_cell.length_b   1.000
_cell.length_c   1.000
_cell.angle_alpha   90.00
_cell.angle_beta   90.00
_cell.angle_gamma   90.00
#
_symmetry.space_group_name_H-M   'P 1'
#
loop_
_entity.id
_entity.type
_entity.pdbx_description
1 polymer ?
#
loop_
_entity_poly.entity_id
_entity_poly.type
_entity_poly.pdbx_seq_one_letter_code
_entity_poly.pdbx_strand_id
1 'polypeptide(L)'
;MKKFVPRQRKQKHRRQENPASVDTNVAELAPLSKDEKEARRQKLREELRDQHSNVSSKKQKRLDKYIENKLRKEENVELLKKLAEAKVDTSYLHSSRDLGKRRREDGGIPAAVVVPTPAKRTSNQDLGDDSDDSDADLKASDPATDPIPTPKPEPAVGSGLKRPLELGPDGIPVIKKRKRAGKQAPAPVKEVAWEGFGSDDEESSDKDEQNDSDDSEAGSKAGFEDEDEGSEGTSSEGSSDEDDEDSDEESEEGGPAKIKPRESAFKSWARQQINDAADFKPTDGLMAMDHQQQAFAPPRKEPKNEVYEEEPLPRELQVTTGNPFRKAFSVPVDRSEEIQTARMGLPVVGEEQKIMEAIYNNDTIVIWGATGSGKTTQLPQFLFEAGFGNPESPNPGLIGVTQPRRVAAVSMANRVSQELGQFSDSVSYQIRFESTTSKKTAIKFMTDGILLREIADDFALRKYSIIIIDEAHERSVNTDILIGMVSRIVSLRKSMSKEDPSVKPLKVVIMSATLRISDFTENANLFRQGPPPLVQAEGRQYPVTVHFARKTHRDYVEEAFRKVSRGHRKLPPGGMLVFLTGQNEIRQLAKKLKQAFKPTQRGDTANAKVEISANDAPLETEDMELGGTEMNDNADDYDSDLDITGLDEPEDEDDGFDLGEDAVDASTRVHVLPLYSQLPTKEQMKVFEPPPENSRLIILATNVAETSLTIPGIKYVFDCGRAKEKQFDLFTGVQSFQIGWISKASANQRAGRAGRTGPGHCYRLYSSAVYEGDFAEYTDPEILRTPIEGVVLQMKSMGLHNVINFPFPTPPSRHGLAKAEKLLKNLGALTGEGQVTQIGRRLSTYPLSPRFGKMLYIGHQHGCMPYVIALVAALAVGDLFVNQNEFNPPPPKPSEKKDDSDSSDDERIVYTNTDRLEDTEREQRAKDYARVHRLLSKHDDNSDALKYLSAICAYAYAPDGDAFSEQMFFRAKAFKEATQLRRQLTDIVRSNNPGLLGAYEAKLPEPTPKQVKALKQIVTAGFIDHVAIRADLAPIPPEQERAPRRAIDVPYFTLFRSREGNLQELSERAVYVHPTSILSKLSPKEMPQYIIYSHLQQSSSLVAGQTPKIRMFPLVTPSGLQLAAIAHGTPLIEYGKPIGKTEVLDGIPQRRSCWLIPSLVGDAGGTGWPLPAKKVVQRKDPKEGWVIEKFLA
;
A
#
# COMPACT_ATOMS: atom_id res chain seq x y z
N MET A 1 -41.58 20.21 71.89
CA MET A 1 -40.61 19.53 72.79
C MET A 1 -39.17 19.73 72.23
N LYS A 2 -38.12 19.28 72.93
CA LYS A 2 -36.70 19.46 72.54
C LYS A 2 -35.99 18.12 72.26
N LYS A 3 -34.79 18.21 71.65
CA LYS A 3 -33.86 17.15 71.18
C LYS A 3 -34.22 16.68 69.75
N PHE A 4 -33.25 16.32 68.89
CA PHE A 4 -31.84 15.96 69.14
C PHE A 4 -30.90 16.54 68.06
N VAL A 5 -29.65 16.87 68.41
CA VAL A 5 -28.61 17.34 67.45
C VAL A 5 -27.27 16.65 67.76
N PRO A 6 -26.76 15.75 66.90
CA PRO A 6 -25.45 15.15 67.06
C PRO A 6 -24.38 15.86 66.21
N ARG A 7 -23.48 16.58 66.92
CA ARG A 7 -22.07 16.87 66.60
C ARG A 7 -21.63 16.98 65.12
N GLN A 8 -21.18 18.19 64.76
CA GLN A 8 -20.14 18.37 63.74
C GLN A 8 -18.91 17.50 64.08
N ARG A 9 -18.35 16.79 63.09
CA ARG A 9 -17.02 16.15 63.18
C ARG A 9 -16.09 16.82 62.18
N LYS A 10 -15.02 17.45 62.67
CA LYS A 10 -14.00 18.07 61.80
C LYS A 10 -13.31 16.98 60.97
N GLN A 11 -13.21 17.18 59.67
CA GLN A 11 -12.20 16.50 58.85
C GLN A 11 -11.54 17.53 57.94
N LYS A 12 -10.20 17.46 57.83
CA LYS A 12 -9.41 18.41 57.04
C LYS A 12 -9.54 18.04 55.56
N HIS A 13 -9.82 19.01 54.70
CA HIS A 13 -9.17 19.04 53.39
C HIS A 13 -8.25 20.26 53.33
N ARG A 14 -6.94 19.98 53.33
CA ARG A 14 -5.90 20.99 53.15
C ARG A 14 -5.85 21.34 51.66
N ARG A 15 -6.61 22.35 51.23
CA ARG A 15 -6.34 22.97 49.92
C ARG A 15 -4.91 23.47 49.95
N GLN A 16 -4.06 22.91 49.09
CA GLN A 16 -2.86 23.61 48.67
C GLN A 16 -3.32 24.75 47.76
N GLU A 17 -3.07 25.97 48.21
CA GLU A 17 -3.01 27.11 47.30
C GLU A 17 -1.76 26.92 46.45
N ASN A 18 -1.93 26.39 45.25
CA ASN A 18 -0.96 26.67 44.20
C ASN A 18 -0.99 28.19 43.99
N PRO A 19 0.17 28.87 43.93
CA PRO A 19 0.17 30.29 43.58
C PRO A 19 -0.49 30.43 42.20
N ALA A 20 -1.52 31.26 42.12
CA ALA A 20 -2.16 31.54 40.85
C ALA A 20 -1.10 32.09 39.88
N SER A 21 -1.01 31.52 38.68
CA SER A 21 -0.32 32.19 37.58
C SER A 21 -0.95 33.56 37.42
N VAL A 22 -0.16 34.62 37.58
CA VAL A 22 -0.61 36.00 37.34
C VAL A 22 -0.91 36.11 35.85
N ASP A 23 -2.17 35.92 35.50
CA ASP A 23 -2.66 36.12 34.15
C ASP A 23 -2.60 37.62 33.85
N THR A 24 -1.59 38.01 33.08
CA THR A 24 -1.27 39.41 32.76
C THR A 24 -2.40 40.11 32.01
N ASN A 25 -3.33 39.35 31.40
CA ASN A 25 -4.48 39.88 30.68
C ASN A 25 -5.59 40.42 31.61
N VAL A 26 -5.56 40.09 32.91
CA VAL A 26 -6.55 40.55 33.91
C VAL A 26 -6.52 42.07 34.11
N ALA A 27 -5.43 42.74 33.71
CA ALA A 27 -5.29 44.19 33.83
C ALA A 27 -6.18 44.98 32.84
N GLU A 28 -6.59 44.39 31.71
CA GLU A 28 -7.28 45.12 30.63
C GLU A 28 -8.76 44.74 30.45
N LEU A 29 -9.20 43.59 30.98
CA LEU A 29 -10.59 43.12 30.89
C LEU A 29 -11.13 42.67 32.26
N ALA A 30 -11.60 43.63 33.05
CA ALA A 30 -12.31 43.36 34.30
C ALA A 30 -13.64 42.60 34.04
N PRO A 31 -13.88 41.43 34.68
CA PRO A 31 -15.16 40.73 34.58
C PRO A 31 -16.27 41.46 35.35
N LEU A 32 -17.52 41.30 34.89
CA LEU A 32 -18.71 41.84 35.58
C LEU A 32 -18.75 41.40 37.06
N SER A 33 -19.19 42.32 37.93
CA SER A 33 -19.25 42.08 39.38
C SER A 33 -20.14 40.87 39.71
N LYS A 34 -19.83 40.17 40.82
CA LYS A 34 -20.70 39.07 41.30
C LYS A 34 -22.12 39.57 41.58
N ASP A 35 -22.23 40.76 42.14
CA ASP A 35 -23.51 41.37 42.50
C ASP A 35 -24.31 41.75 41.24
N GLU A 36 -23.63 42.21 40.18
CA GLU A 36 -24.27 42.44 38.87
C GLU A 36 -24.74 41.13 38.22
N LYS A 37 -23.93 40.05 38.32
CA LYS A 37 -24.31 38.73 37.79
C LYS A 37 -25.49 38.14 38.55
N GLU A 38 -25.54 38.30 39.88
CA GLU A 38 -26.70 37.88 40.67
C GLU A 38 -27.94 38.76 40.43
N ALA A 39 -27.78 40.08 40.25
CA ALA A 39 -28.89 40.96 39.87
C ALA A 39 -29.47 40.64 38.48
N ARG A 40 -28.63 40.42 37.46
CA ARG A 40 -29.09 39.95 36.13
C ARG A 40 -29.78 38.57 36.24
N ARG A 41 -29.25 37.67 37.09
CA ARG A 41 -29.84 36.34 37.33
C ARG A 41 -31.20 36.43 38.04
N GLN A 42 -31.35 37.29 39.04
CA GLN A 42 -32.63 37.51 39.73
C GLN A 42 -33.68 38.07 38.76
N LYS A 43 -33.33 39.12 38.00
CA LYS A 43 -34.24 39.73 37.01
C LYS A 43 -34.75 38.72 35.96
N LEU A 44 -33.85 37.90 35.39
CA LEU A 44 -34.25 36.82 34.47
C LEU A 44 -35.12 35.73 35.14
N ARG A 45 -34.94 35.51 36.46
CA ARG A 45 -35.70 34.53 37.23
C ARG A 45 -37.08 35.03 37.63
N GLU A 46 -37.27 36.35 37.74
CA GLU A 46 -38.56 37.01 37.95
C GLU A 46 -39.34 37.08 36.62
N GLU A 47 -38.71 37.58 35.56
CA GLU A 47 -39.28 37.66 34.19
C GLU A 47 -39.80 36.31 33.68
N LEU A 48 -39.11 35.21 34.00
CA LEU A 48 -39.53 33.84 33.63
C LEU A 48 -40.47 33.17 34.65
N ARG A 49 -40.72 33.80 35.81
CA ARG A 49 -41.65 33.32 36.84
C ARG A 49 -43.04 33.97 36.72
N ASP A 50 -43.10 35.22 36.32
CA ASP A 50 -44.38 35.90 36.00
C ASP A 50 -45.12 35.21 34.85
N GLN A 51 -44.38 34.54 33.94
CA GLN A 51 -44.94 33.72 32.86
C GLN A 51 -45.48 32.35 33.34
N HIS A 52 -45.10 31.90 34.54
CA HIS A 52 -45.40 30.56 35.06
C HIS A 52 -45.55 30.55 36.60
N SER A 53 -46.75 30.85 37.10
CA SER A 53 -47.03 30.99 38.54
C SER A 53 -46.83 29.73 39.38
N ASN A 54 -46.89 28.53 38.80
CA ASN A 54 -46.65 27.25 39.48
C ASN A 54 -45.54 26.44 38.80
N VAL A 55 -44.44 26.17 39.53
CA VAL A 55 -43.23 25.50 39.01
C VAL A 55 -42.77 24.39 39.95
N SER A 56 -42.85 23.14 39.50
CA SER A 56 -42.31 21.96 40.21
C SER A 56 -40.78 22.03 40.34
N SER A 57 -40.21 21.49 41.43
CA SER A 57 -38.77 21.59 41.72
C SER A 57 -37.86 21.02 40.62
N LYS A 58 -38.29 19.98 39.88
CA LYS A 58 -37.59 19.49 38.68
C LYS A 58 -37.59 20.53 37.54
N LYS A 59 -38.69 21.26 37.33
CA LYS A 59 -38.79 22.37 36.35
C LYS A 59 -37.98 23.58 36.82
N GLN A 60 -37.96 23.89 38.11
CA GLN A 60 -37.14 24.96 38.69
C GLN A 60 -35.64 24.72 38.48
N LYS A 61 -35.13 23.49 38.74
CA LYS A 61 -33.73 23.15 38.47
C LYS A 61 -33.35 23.28 36.98
N ARG A 62 -34.25 22.93 36.06
CA ARG A 62 -34.06 23.13 34.61
C ARG A 62 -34.04 24.62 34.25
N LEU A 63 -34.93 25.42 34.83
CA LEU A 63 -35.01 26.87 34.64
C LEU A 63 -33.74 27.58 35.13
N ASP A 64 -33.26 27.23 36.32
CA ASP A 64 -32.05 27.83 36.90
C ASP A 64 -30.79 27.53 36.05
N LYS A 65 -30.67 26.30 35.51
CA LYS A 65 -29.58 25.92 34.58
C LYS A 65 -29.72 26.61 33.21
N TYR A 66 -30.94 26.86 32.74
CA TYR A 66 -31.19 27.63 31.51
C TYR A 66 -30.75 29.09 31.66
N ILE A 67 -31.10 29.76 32.78
CA ILE A 67 -30.69 31.14 33.08
C ILE A 67 -29.16 31.25 33.16
N GLU A 68 -28.49 30.30 33.83
CA GLU A 68 -27.03 30.24 33.93
C GLU A 68 -26.36 30.09 32.55
N ASN A 69 -26.85 29.17 31.71
CA ASN A 69 -26.35 29.01 30.34
C ASN A 69 -26.61 30.25 29.45
N LYS A 70 -27.73 30.95 29.64
CA LYS A 70 -28.06 32.18 28.91
C LYS A 70 -27.08 33.30 29.27
N LEU A 71 -26.90 33.58 30.56
CA LEU A 71 -25.95 34.59 31.05
C LEU A 71 -24.51 34.31 30.59
N ARG A 72 -24.08 33.04 30.61
CA ARG A 72 -22.74 32.65 30.13
C ARG A 72 -22.56 32.83 28.62
N LYS A 73 -23.61 32.64 27.81
CA LYS A 73 -23.58 32.95 26.37
C LYS A 73 -23.51 34.46 26.12
N GLU A 74 -24.29 35.25 26.85
CA GLU A 74 -24.29 36.71 26.75
C GLU A 74 -22.91 37.29 27.13
N GLU A 75 -22.31 36.86 28.24
CA GLU A 75 -20.96 37.26 28.66
C GLU A 75 -19.89 36.88 27.63
N ASN A 76 -19.97 35.68 27.02
CA ASN A 76 -19.00 35.25 26.02
C ASN A 76 -19.12 36.04 24.69
N VAL A 77 -20.33 36.44 24.30
CA VAL A 77 -20.54 37.33 23.14
C VAL A 77 -20.01 38.74 23.42
N GLU A 78 -20.17 39.25 24.65
CA GLU A 78 -19.63 40.55 25.05
C GLU A 78 -18.09 40.54 25.09
N LEU A 79 -17.48 39.45 25.55
CA LEU A 79 -16.03 39.21 25.49
C LEU A 79 -15.50 39.12 24.05
N LEU A 80 -16.15 38.33 23.18
CA LEU A 80 -15.77 38.21 21.77
C LEU A 80 -15.85 39.55 21.03
N LYS A 81 -16.80 40.43 21.41
CA LYS A 81 -16.88 41.78 20.86
C LYS A 81 -15.69 42.64 21.28
N LYS A 82 -15.33 42.66 22.58
CA LYS A 82 -14.16 43.40 23.08
C LYS A 82 -12.85 42.89 22.48
N LEU A 83 -12.71 41.57 22.28
CA LEU A 83 -11.57 40.96 21.59
C LEU A 83 -11.51 41.33 20.09
N ALA A 84 -12.65 41.53 19.42
CA ALA A 84 -12.68 41.98 18.03
C ALA A 84 -12.28 43.46 17.87
N GLU A 85 -12.46 44.27 18.92
CA GLU A 85 -12.04 45.67 19.00
C GLU A 85 -10.51 45.79 19.28
N ALA A 86 -9.93 44.85 20.02
CA ALA A 86 -8.49 44.80 20.38
C ALA A 86 -7.58 44.15 19.30
N LYS A 87 -7.76 44.50 18.02
CA LYS A 87 -7.10 43.81 16.90
C LYS A 87 -5.73 44.41 16.54
N VAL A 88 -4.64 43.79 16.99
CA VAL A 88 -3.25 44.14 16.64
C VAL A 88 -2.94 43.82 15.17
N ASP A 89 -2.16 44.68 14.50
CA ASP A 89 -1.65 44.41 13.15
C ASP A 89 -0.52 43.36 13.18
N THR A 90 -0.75 42.22 12.53
CA THR A 90 0.18 41.09 12.48
C THR A 90 1.13 41.13 11.27
N SER A 91 1.11 42.21 10.46
CA SER A 91 1.93 42.35 9.24
C SER A 91 3.45 42.21 9.48
N TYR A 92 3.93 42.51 10.69
CA TYR A 92 5.33 42.42 11.09
C TYR A 92 5.75 41.08 11.73
N LEU A 93 4.84 40.10 11.85
CA LEU A 93 5.12 38.81 12.51
C LEU A 93 5.56 37.73 11.49
N HIS A 94 6.88 37.53 11.38
CA HIS A 94 7.45 36.45 10.56
C HIS A 94 7.24 35.05 11.15
N SER A 95 7.15 34.05 10.26
CA SER A 95 6.96 32.63 10.61
C SER A 95 8.15 32.05 11.38
N SER A 96 7.87 31.22 12.40
CA SER A 96 8.87 30.52 13.20
C SER A 96 9.70 29.47 12.42
N ARG A 97 9.33 29.16 11.16
CA ARG A 97 10.03 28.18 10.31
C ARG A 97 11.40 28.61 9.79
N ASP A 98 11.76 29.90 9.83
CA ASP A 98 13.02 30.40 9.27
C ASP A 98 14.01 30.96 10.31
N LEU A 99 13.68 30.83 11.61
CA LEU A 99 14.60 31.01 12.73
C LEU A 99 15.68 29.91 12.75
N GLY A 100 16.76 30.11 11.98
CA GLY A 100 17.95 29.26 12.00
C GLY A 100 18.79 29.26 10.71
N LYS A 101 18.25 29.70 9.57
CA LYS A 101 18.96 29.66 8.28
C LYS A 101 19.79 30.94 8.06
N ARG A 102 21.08 30.90 8.43
CA ARG A 102 22.03 31.94 8.02
C ARG A 102 22.30 31.88 6.51
N ARG A 103 21.93 32.95 5.80
CA ARG A 103 22.55 33.35 4.52
C ARG A 103 22.99 34.81 4.66
N ARG A 104 24.17 35.16 4.17
CA ARG A 104 24.65 36.55 4.10
C ARG A 104 24.08 37.21 2.85
N GLU A 105 23.67 38.46 2.97
CA GLU A 105 23.59 39.47 1.90
C GLU A 105 23.57 40.84 2.59
N ASP A 106 24.03 41.89 1.90
CA ASP A 106 24.56 43.11 2.54
C ASP A 106 23.64 44.35 2.44
N GLY A 107 23.74 45.21 3.46
CA GLY A 107 23.52 46.66 3.34
C GLY A 107 22.10 47.22 3.51
N GLY A 108 22.01 48.38 4.18
CA GLY A 108 20.86 49.31 4.09
C GLY A 108 20.00 49.46 5.35
N ILE A 109 20.33 50.41 6.21
CA ILE A 109 19.47 50.88 7.32
C ILE A 109 18.87 52.26 6.97
N PRO A 110 17.56 52.47 7.20
CA PRO A 110 17.05 53.74 7.70
C PRO A 110 16.53 53.60 9.15
N ALA A 111 16.50 54.70 9.91
CA ALA A 111 16.44 54.69 11.38
C ALA A 111 15.23 55.44 11.99
N ALA A 112 15.22 55.56 13.33
CA ALA A 112 14.14 56.02 14.23
C ALA A 112 13.06 54.94 14.52
N VAL A 113 12.45 54.86 15.70
CA VAL A 113 12.30 55.87 16.79
C VAL A 113 12.92 55.42 18.13
N VAL A 114 13.29 56.38 18.99
CA VAL A 114 13.91 56.17 20.31
C VAL A 114 12.94 56.50 21.46
N VAL A 115 12.78 55.57 22.42
CA VAL A 115 12.23 55.81 23.77
C VAL A 115 13.05 54.97 24.78
N PRO A 116 13.41 55.45 25.98
CA PRO A 116 14.59 54.93 26.71
C PRO A 116 14.30 54.01 27.91
N THR A 117 15.33 53.25 28.31
CA THR A 117 15.46 52.59 29.64
C THR A 117 16.87 52.82 30.22
N PRO A 118 17.03 52.75 31.57
CA PRO A 118 18.17 53.37 32.25
C PRO A 118 19.44 52.50 32.34
N ALA A 119 20.60 53.15 32.36
CA ALA A 119 21.90 52.50 32.52
C ALA A 119 22.30 52.26 33.99
N LYS A 120 23.07 51.19 34.24
CA LYS A 120 24.40 51.27 34.92
C LYS A 120 25.14 49.92 35.06
N ARG A 121 26.47 50.04 35.14
CA ARG A 121 27.53 49.02 35.42
C ARG A 121 27.85 48.06 34.26
N THR A 122 29.05 47.88 33.68
CA THR A 122 30.47 48.38 33.76
C THR A 122 31.45 47.21 33.98
N SER A 123 32.66 47.30 33.40
CA SER A 123 33.79 46.33 33.40
C SER A 123 33.53 45.02 32.62
N ASN A 124 34.47 44.44 31.85
CA ASN A 124 35.84 44.84 31.44
C ASN A 124 36.15 44.21 30.05
N GLN A 125 36.99 44.79 29.17
CA GLN A 125 38.43 44.50 28.92
C GLN A 125 38.79 42.99 28.74
N ASP A 126 39.62 42.54 27.77
CA ASP A 126 40.38 43.24 26.71
C ASP A 126 40.87 42.28 25.58
N LEU A 127 41.07 42.86 24.37
CA LEU A 127 42.16 42.70 23.35
C LEU A 127 42.65 41.33 22.77
N GLY A 128 43.25 41.42 21.56
CA GLY A 128 43.99 40.37 20.82
C GLY A 128 43.16 39.63 19.75
N ASP A 129 43.19 39.90 18.43
CA ASP A 129 44.13 40.60 17.51
C ASP A 129 45.25 39.74 16.87
N ASP A 130 45.74 40.17 15.69
CA ASP A 130 46.73 39.55 14.77
C ASP A 130 46.33 38.22 14.06
N SER A 131 46.73 37.92 12.81
CA SER A 131 47.27 38.71 11.67
C SER A 131 47.37 37.82 10.40
N ASP A 132 47.35 38.38 9.19
CA ASP A 132 48.18 38.04 7.97
C ASP A 132 48.25 36.57 7.44
N ASP A 133 48.31 36.20 6.14
CA ASP A 133 48.24 36.86 4.80
C ASP A 133 47.99 35.70 3.74
N SER A 134 48.02 35.75 2.39
CA SER A 134 48.49 36.75 1.41
C SER A 134 47.82 36.69 0.01
N ASP A 135 48.10 37.76 -0.74
CA ASP A 135 48.05 38.05 -2.19
C ASP A 135 48.58 36.97 -3.18
N ALA A 136 48.47 37.09 -4.54
CA ALA A 136 48.34 38.30 -5.37
C ALA A 136 47.74 38.12 -6.81
N ASP A 137 47.04 39.16 -7.31
CA ASP A 137 47.27 39.92 -8.57
C ASP A 137 47.19 39.27 -10.01
N LEU A 138 46.96 39.99 -11.14
CA LEU A 138 46.73 41.43 -11.46
C LEU A 138 46.10 41.64 -12.88
N LYS A 139 45.62 42.88 -13.17
CA LYS A 139 45.45 43.58 -14.49
C LYS A 139 44.25 43.22 -15.43
N ALA A 140 43.67 44.15 -16.22
CA ALA A 140 43.68 45.63 -16.22
C ALA A 140 42.63 46.30 -17.17
N SER A 141 42.20 47.53 -16.82
CA SER A 141 41.85 48.72 -17.65
C SER A 141 40.85 48.68 -18.84
N ASP A 142 39.72 49.41 -18.69
CA ASP A 142 39.31 50.68 -19.36
C ASP A 142 39.35 50.82 -20.91
N PRO A 143 38.39 51.52 -21.57
CA PRO A 143 37.95 52.90 -21.24
C PRO A 143 36.43 53.22 -21.39
N ALA A 144 36.06 54.50 -21.20
CA ALA A 144 34.68 55.00 -21.15
C ALA A 144 34.28 55.94 -22.31
N THR A 145 32.97 56.04 -22.60
CA THR A 145 32.21 57.27 -22.97
C THR A 145 30.69 56.99 -23.08
N ASP A 146 29.88 58.06 -23.05
CA ASP A 146 28.41 58.10 -22.95
C ASP A 146 27.67 57.88 -24.31
N PRO A 147 26.31 57.89 -24.39
CA PRO A 147 25.27 57.87 -23.35
C PRO A 147 24.22 56.74 -23.49
N ILE A 148 23.42 56.49 -22.44
CA ILE A 148 22.33 55.50 -22.47
C ILE A 148 20.99 56.14 -22.94
N PRO A 149 20.27 55.57 -23.92
CA PRO A 149 19.00 56.10 -24.43
C PRO A 149 17.79 55.72 -23.55
N THR A 150 16.79 56.59 -23.52
CA THR A 150 15.51 56.37 -22.81
C THR A 150 14.57 55.42 -23.57
N PRO A 151 14.02 54.36 -22.94
CA PRO A 151 12.84 53.68 -23.48
C PRO A 151 11.57 54.52 -23.21
N LYS A 152 10.76 54.76 -24.24
CA LYS A 152 9.37 55.23 -24.09
C LYS A 152 8.38 54.06 -24.22
N PRO A 153 7.22 54.12 -23.55
CA PRO A 153 6.27 53.01 -23.50
C PRO A 153 5.23 53.05 -24.63
N GLU A 154 4.70 51.88 -25.00
CA GLU A 154 3.30 51.57 -25.39
C GLU A 154 3.23 50.16 -26.01
N PRO A 155 2.05 49.50 -26.11
CA PRO A 155 0.79 49.72 -25.40
C PRO A 155 0.35 48.46 -24.59
N ALA A 156 -0.72 48.57 -23.79
CA ALA A 156 -1.34 47.43 -23.11
C ALA A 156 -2.87 47.42 -23.27
N VAL A 157 -3.38 46.44 -24.02
CA VAL A 157 -4.81 46.14 -24.28
C VAL A 157 -4.91 44.62 -24.50
N GLY A 158 -5.83 43.84 -23.94
CA GLY A 158 -6.91 44.04 -22.97
C GLY A 158 -7.81 42.77 -22.97
N SER A 159 -8.92 42.62 -22.25
CA SER A 159 -9.30 43.09 -20.90
C SER A 159 -10.77 42.67 -20.63
N GLY A 160 -11.03 41.67 -19.78
CA GLY A 160 -12.40 41.28 -19.37
C GLY A 160 -12.49 39.86 -18.81
N LEU A 161 -13.21 39.55 -17.71
CA LEU A 161 -13.86 40.44 -16.75
C LEU A 161 -13.62 39.98 -15.29
N LYS A 162 -13.20 40.92 -14.43
CA LYS A 162 -13.64 41.06 -13.03
C LYS A 162 -13.20 42.43 -12.52
N ARG A 163 -14.10 43.22 -11.94
CA ARG A 163 -13.77 44.53 -11.34
C ARG A 163 -13.21 44.34 -9.91
N PRO A 164 -12.23 45.14 -9.47
CA PRO A 164 -11.90 45.28 -8.06
C PRO A 164 -13.09 45.82 -7.24
N LEU A 165 -13.10 45.52 -5.94
CA LEU A 165 -14.06 46.08 -4.98
C LEU A 165 -13.60 47.45 -4.48
N GLU A 166 -14.52 48.40 -4.34
CA GLU A 166 -14.24 49.69 -3.67
C GLU A 166 -14.01 49.45 -2.17
N LEU A 167 -12.79 49.77 -1.70
CA LEU A 167 -12.42 49.78 -0.29
C LEU A 167 -12.69 51.17 0.31
N GLY A 168 -13.14 51.22 1.56
CA GLY A 168 -13.16 52.47 2.33
C GLY A 168 -11.74 52.90 2.76
N PRO A 169 -11.60 54.10 3.36
CA PRO A 169 -10.32 54.55 3.94
C PRO A 169 -9.78 53.60 5.02
N ASP A 170 -10.63 52.76 5.59
CA ASP A 170 -10.32 51.75 6.62
C ASP A 170 -9.87 50.39 6.03
N GLY A 171 -9.70 50.29 4.70
CA GLY A 171 -9.19 49.08 4.02
C GLY A 171 -10.21 47.94 3.83
N ILE A 172 -11.48 48.13 4.18
CA ILE A 172 -12.55 47.11 4.11
C ILE A 172 -13.49 47.41 2.91
N PRO A 173 -13.95 46.39 2.14
CA PRO A 173 -14.84 46.59 0.99
C PRO A 173 -16.26 47.07 1.39
N VAL A 174 -16.75 48.10 0.68
CA VAL A 174 -17.98 48.83 1.05
C VAL A 174 -19.24 48.17 0.48
N ILE A 175 -19.93 47.35 1.28
CA ILE A 175 -21.22 46.74 0.90
C ILE A 175 -22.39 47.70 1.20
N LYS A 176 -22.96 48.32 0.16
CA LYS A 176 -24.12 49.23 0.24
C LYS A 176 -25.41 48.47 0.61
N LYS A 177 -25.79 48.44 1.89
CA LYS A 177 -27.12 47.98 2.34
C LYS A 177 -28.20 49.04 2.06
N ARG A 178 -29.18 48.72 1.21
CA ARG A 178 -30.35 49.57 0.89
C ARG A 178 -31.29 49.62 2.11
N LYS A 179 -31.68 50.82 2.57
CA LYS A 179 -32.63 50.99 3.69
C LYS A 179 -34.02 50.44 3.32
N ARG A 180 -34.72 49.82 4.28
CA ARG A 180 -36.18 49.66 4.21
C ARG A 180 -36.84 51.02 4.49
N ALA A 181 -37.80 51.42 3.66
CA ALA A 181 -38.74 52.49 3.98
C ALA A 181 -39.85 51.97 4.92
N GLY A 182 -40.55 52.87 5.61
CA GLY A 182 -41.47 52.52 6.70
C GLY A 182 -42.83 51.97 6.24
N LYS A 183 -43.48 51.20 7.13
CA LYS A 183 -44.92 50.90 7.06
C LYS A 183 -45.73 52.17 7.36
N GLN A 184 -46.85 52.36 6.68
CA GLN A 184 -48.02 53.04 7.25
C GLN A 184 -48.96 52.00 7.87
N ALA A 185 -49.86 52.45 8.76
CA ALA A 185 -50.70 51.58 9.59
C ALA A 185 -52.08 51.28 8.94
N PRO A 186 -52.71 50.14 9.26
CA PRO A 186 -54.01 49.75 8.71
C PRO A 186 -55.21 50.23 9.54
N ALA A 187 -56.34 50.48 8.87
CA ALA A 187 -57.69 50.54 9.45
C ALA A 187 -58.74 50.43 8.34
N PRO A 188 -59.97 49.93 8.62
CA PRO A 188 -60.29 48.81 9.50
C PRO A 188 -61.06 47.69 8.74
N VAL A 189 -60.89 46.43 9.14
CA VAL A 189 -61.80 45.35 8.71
C VAL A 189 -63.04 45.38 9.62
N LYS A 190 -64.23 45.14 9.05
CA LYS A 190 -65.48 44.97 9.80
C LYS A 190 -65.90 43.50 9.78
N GLU A 191 -66.63 43.09 10.80
CA GLU A 191 -66.82 41.68 11.23
C GLU A 191 -67.97 40.95 10.51
N VAL A 192 -68.22 39.70 10.94
CA VAL A 192 -69.33 38.77 10.59
C VAL A 192 -69.14 38.07 9.23
N ALA A 193 -69.36 36.76 9.06
CA ALA A 193 -69.88 35.71 9.94
C ALA A 193 -68.94 34.49 10.12
N TRP A 194 -69.39 33.49 10.88
CA TRP A 194 -68.97 32.08 10.77
C TRP A 194 -70.26 31.25 10.79
N GLU A 195 -70.59 30.57 9.70
CA GLU A 195 -71.81 29.77 9.57
C GLU A 195 -71.56 28.63 8.57
N GLY A 196 -72.34 27.55 8.65
CA GLY A 196 -72.10 26.33 7.87
C GLY A 196 -73.39 25.71 7.33
N PHE A 197 -73.23 24.64 6.55
CA PHE A 197 -74.30 23.92 5.84
C PHE A 197 -75.11 24.75 4.84
N GLY A 198 -74.68 24.68 3.58
CA GLY A 198 -75.50 24.92 2.40
C GLY A 198 -75.07 23.94 1.32
N SER A 199 -75.93 22.99 0.96
CA SER A 199 -75.80 22.20 -0.26
C SER A 199 -76.49 22.92 -1.42
N ASP A 200 -76.22 22.43 -2.63
CA ASP A 200 -77.04 22.58 -3.84
C ASP A 200 -77.22 24.01 -4.40
N ASP A 201 -76.65 24.21 -5.58
CA ASP A 201 -77.49 24.56 -6.73
C ASP A 201 -76.97 23.82 -7.98
N GLU A 202 -77.89 23.49 -8.90
CA GLU A 202 -77.67 22.72 -10.15
C GLU A 202 -77.12 21.26 -10.01
N GLU A 203 -77.99 20.33 -9.56
CA GLU A 203 -77.84 18.88 -9.80
C GLU A 203 -79.12 18.28 -10.43
N SER A 204 -78.95 17.33 -11.37
CA SER A 204 -79.99 16.39 -11.89
C SER A 204 -81.17 16.98 -12.72
N SER A 205 -81.88 16.23 -13.57
CA SER A 205 -81.59 15.02 -14.38
C SER A 205 -82.76 14.80 -15.39
N ASP A 206 -82.82 13.61 -16.01
CA ASP A 206 -84.03 13.00 -16.61
C ASP A 206 -84.54 13.61 -17.94
N LYS A 207 -85.11 12.89 -18.90
CA LYS A 207 -85.56 11.47 -19.04
C LYS A 207 -85.63 11.13 -20.57
N ASP A 208 -86.08 10.00 -21.12
CA ASP A 208 -86.89 8.84 -20.69
C ASP A 208 -86.49 7.59 -21.52
N GLU A 209 -87.09 6.42 -21.26
CA GLU A 209 -86.84 5.16 -22.00
C GLU A 209 -87.90 4.80 -23.09
N GLN A 210 -87.61 3.69 -23.80
CA GLN A 210 -88.54 2.67 -24.35
C GLN A 210 -89.09 2.76 -25.79
N ASN A 211 -88.81 1.65 -26.52
CA ASN A 211 -89.71 0.80 -27.33
C ASN A 211 -89.67 0.75 -28.89
N ASP A 212 -89.66 -0.52 -29.33
CA ASP A 212 -90.32 -1.18 -30.47
C ASP A 212 -89.87 -1.05 -31.94
N SER A 213 -89.33 -2.19 -32.41
CA SER A 213 -89.80 -3.01 -33.56
C SER A 213 -89.31 -2.78 -35.00
N ASP A 214 -89.14 -3.93 -35.67
CA ASP A 214 -89.14 -4.33 -37.10
C ASP A 214 -88.33 -3.49 -38.12
N ASP A 215 -87.41 -4.02 -38.93
CA ASP A 215 -87.29 -5.27 -39.72
C ASP A 215 -87.95 -5.22 -41.12
N SER A 216 -87.11 -5.19 -42.17
CA SER A 216 -87.50 -5.47 -43.56
C SER A 216 -86.28 -5.76 -44.47
N GLU A 217 -86.33 -6.90 -45.14
CA GLU A 217 -85.28 -7.61 -45.90
C GLU A 217 -84.60 -6.93 -47.12
N ALA A 218 -83.45 -7.52 -47.49
CA ALA A 218 -82.93 -7.80 -48.86
C ALA A 218 -82.30 -6.68 -49.74
N GLY A 219 -81.15 -7.01 -50.38
CA GLY A 219 -80.43 -6.13 -51.33
C GLY A 219 -79.38 -6.81 -52.25
N SER A 220 -78.61 -7.78 -51.73
CA SER A 220 -77.74 -8.76 -52.44
C SER A 220 -76.34 -8.37 -53.01
N LYS A 221 -75.45 -9.40 -53.04
CA LYS A 221 -74.10 -9.55 -53.66
C LYS A 221 -72.92 -8.82 -52.97
N ALA A 222 -71.87 -9.44 -52.38
CA ALA A 222 -71.13 -10.74 -52.50
C ALA A 222 -69.86 -10.68 -53.38
N GLY A 223 -68.74 -11.39 -53.10
CA GLY A 223 -68.39 -12.32 -52.01
C GLY A 223 -67.07 -11.97 -51.29
N PHE A 224 -66.64 -12.56 -50.15
CA PHE A 224 -66.47 -14.01 -49.79
C PHE A 224 -65.29 -14.66 -50.57
N GLU A 225 -64.38 -15.48 -50.02
CA GLU A 225 -64.34 -16.33 -48.79
C GLU A 225 -62.92 -16.19 -48.12
N ASP A 226 -62.49 -16.79 -46.99
CA ASP A 226 -63.02 -17.87 -46.14
C ASP A 226 -62.46 -17.86 -44.68
N GLU A 227 -62.87 -18.82 -43.83
CA GLU A 227 -62.69 -18.85 -42.36
C GLU A 227 -61.70 -19.92 -41.76
N ASP A 228 -61.86 -20.17 -40.45
CA ASP A 228 -61.00 -20.67 -39.36
C ASP A 228 -60.43 -22.13 -39.33
N GLU A 229 -59.55 -22.33 -38.32
CA GLU A 229 -59.11 -23.54 -37.59
C GLU A 229 -58.86 -24.91 -38.30
N GLY A 230 -57.62 -25.43 -38.14
CA GLY A 230 -57.25 -26.81 -38.46
C GLY A 230 -56.04 -27.32 -37.64
N SER A 231 -56.13 -28.56 -37.11
CA SER A 231 -55.16 -29.14 -36.16
C SER A 231 -54.13 -30.10 -36.80
N GLU A 232 -52.96 -30.23 -36.15
CA GLU A 232 -51.95 -31.30 -36.32
C GLU A 232 -51.26 -31.44 -37.71
N GLY A 233 -50.22 -32.29 -37.79
CA GLY A 233 -49.72 -32.83 -39.08
C GLY A 233 -48.26 -32.56 -39.43
N THR A 234 -47.36 -33.37 -38.87
CA THR A 234 -45.92 -33.51 -39.23
C THR A 234 -45.62 -33.80 -40.72
N SER A 235 -44.37 -33.50 -41.16
CA SER A 235 -43.63 -34.11 -42.31
C SER A 235 -44.12 -33.75 -43.74
N SER A 236 -43.33 -33.89 -44.83
CA SER A 236 -41.87 -33.82 -45.08
C SER A 236 -41.66 -33.78 -46.62
N GLU A 237 -40.57 -33.16 -47.10
CA GLU A 237 -40.12 -33.09 -48.51
C GLU A 237 -41.09 -32.42 -49.53
N GLY A 238 -40.63 -31.81 -50.64
CA GLY A 238 -39.26 -31.44 -51.01
C GLY A 238 -39.09 -31.05 -52.50
N SER A 239 -37.91 -30.50 -52.82
CA SER A 239 -37.26 -30.41 -54.16
C SER A 239 -37.62 -29.27 -55.15
N SER A 240 -36.54 -28.72 -55.73
CA SER A 240 -36.35 -28.23 -57.13
C SER A 240 -37.15 -27.04 -57.70
N ASP A 241 -36.57 -26.13 -58.53
CA ASP A 241 -35.16 -25.84 -58.92
C ASP A 241 -35.07 -24.46 -59.64
N GLU A 242 -33.84 -23.89 -59.73
CA GLU A 242 -33.23 -23.02 -60.79
C GLU A 242 -34.05 -21.82 -61.39
N ASP A 243 -33.68 -20.54 -61.20
CA ASP A 243 -32.68 -19.68 -61.93
C ASP A 243 -33.36 -18.82 -63.06
N ASP A 244 -32.90 -17.65 -63.58
CA ASP A 244 -31.68 -16.82 -63.42
C ASP A 244 -31.88 -15.35 -63.92
N GLU A 245 -30.95 -14.41 -63.61
CA GLU A 245 -30.44 -13.21 -64.39
C GLU A 245 -31.40 -12.16 -65.11
N ASP A 246 -31.11 -10.84 -65.35
CA ASP A 246 -30.01 -9.88 -65.03
C ASP A 246 -30.39 -8.38 -65.34
N SER A 247 -29.61 -7.37 -64.86
CA SER A 247 -29.41 -5.97 -65.38
C SER A 247 -30.60 -4.93 -65.37
N ASP A 248 -30.48 -3.58 -65.36
CA ASP A 248 -29.36 -2.62 -65.10
C ASP A 248 -29.81 -1.14 -64.83
N GLU A 249 -28.88 -0.30 -64.34
CA GLU A 249 -28.74 1.20 -64.38
C GLU A 249 -29.70 2.24 -63.68
N GLU A 250 -29.15 3.46 -63.52
CA GLU A 250 -29.34 4.55 -62.52
C GLU A 250 -30.56 5.52 -62.64
N SER A 251 -30.93 6.23 -61.54
CA SER A 251 -30.77 7.73 -61.39
C SER A 251 -31.56 8.46 -60.24
N GLU A 252 -30.88 9.48 -59.67
CA GLU A 252 -31.29 10.75 -58.97
C GLU A 252 -32.34 10.93 -57.82
N GLU A 253 -31.92 11.83 -56.89
CA GLU A 253 -32.57 12.70 -55.86
C GLU A 253 -33.92 12.41 -55.15
N GLY A 254 -33.95 12.64 -53.82
CA GLY A 254 -35.19 12.90 -53.05
C GLY A 254 -35.12 12.77 -51.52
N GLY A 255 -34.70 13.81 -50.79
CA GLY A 255 -34.54 13.76 -49.31
C GLY A 255 -35.69 14.40 -48.48
N PRO A 256 -36.22 13.74 -47.42
CA PRO A 256 -37.26 14.30 -46.54
C PRO A 256 -36.71 15.11 -45.33
N ALA A 257 -37.58 15.92 -44.71
CA ALA A 257 -37.19 16.99 -43.78
C ALA A 257 -36.95 16.57 -42.32
N LYS A 258 -36.00 17.25 -41.64
CA LYS A 258 -35.75 17.12 -40.19
C LYS A 258 -36.75 17.92 -39.34
N ILE A 259 -37.42 17.24 -38.43
CA ILE A 259 -38.27 17.83 -37.37
C ILE A 259 -37.39 18.56 -36.33
N LYS A 260 -37.79 19.76 -35.91
CA LYS A 260 -37.10 20.50 -34.82
C LYS A 260 -37.66 20.12 -33.44
N PRO A 261 -36.82 19.75 -32.45
CA PRO A 261 -37.27 19.55 -31.07
C PRO A 261 -37.65 20.89 -30.39
N ARG A 262 -38.60 20.84 -29.46
CA ARG A 262 -39.14 22.01 -28.74
C ARG A 262 -38.23 22.38 -27.56
N GLU A 263 -37.69 23.61 -27.52
CA GLU A 263 -37.07 24.13 -26.29
C GLU A 263 -38.13 24.35 -25.19
N SER A 264 -37.79 24.05 -23.94
CA SER A 264 -38.69 24.21 -22.79
C SER A 264 -38.96 25.68 -22.46
N ALA A 265 -40.22 26.01 -22.15
CA ALA A 265 -40.66 27.34 -21.74
C ALA A 265 -39.95 27.88 -20.48
N PHE A 266 -39.36 27.01 -19.65
CA PHE A 266 -38.53 27.43 -18.53
C PHE A 266 -37.22 28.09 -18.99
N LYS A 267 -36.67 27.67 -20.14
CA LYS A 267 -35.39 28.17 -20.69
C LYS A 267 -35.54 29.55 -21.35
N SER A 268 -36.71 29.86 -21.93
CA SER A 268 -37.04 31.21 -22.39
C SER A 268 -37.32 32.15 -21.21
N TRP A 269 -38.09 31.72 -20.20
CA TRP A 269 -38.32 32.49 -18.98
C TRP A 269 -37.03 32.84 -18.23
N ALA A 270 -36.11 31.88 -18.08
CA ALA A 270 -34.80 32.10 -17.45
C ALA A 270 -33.92 33.10 -18.25
N ARG A 271 -33.96 33.05 -19.59
CA ARG A 271 -33.29 34.04 -20.45
C ARG A 271 -33.91 35.44 -20.30
N GLN A 272 -35.23 35.54 -20.16
CA GLN A 272 -35.92 36.81 -19.93
C GLN A 272 -35.53 37.43 -18.58
N GLN A 273 -35.53 36.65 -17.49
CA GLN A 273 -35.02 37.06 -16.17
C GLN A 273 -33.57 37.59 -16.23
N ILE A 274 -32.70 36.97 -17.04
CA ILE A 274 -31.31 37.41 -17.21
C ILE A 274 -31.23 38.75 -17.98
N ASN A 275 -32.03 38.93 -19.03
CA ASN A 275 -32.06 40.17 -19.80
C ASN A 275 -32.62 41.35 -18.98
N ASP A 276 -33.69 41.13 -18.22
CA ASP A 276 -34.26 42.12 -17.29
C ASP A 276 -33.28 42.48 -16.17
N ALA A 277 -32.54 41.50 -15.63
CA ALA A 277 -31.49 41.73 -14.64
C ALA A 277 -30.23 42.43 -15.19
N ALA A 278 -30.07 42.49 -16.52
CA ALA A 278 -28.97 43.14 -17.21
C ALA A 278 -29.32 44.53 -17.79
N ASP A 279 -30.56 45.00 -17.60
CA ASP A 279 -31.12 46.23 -18.22
C ASP A 279 -31.02 46.25 -19.77
N PHE A 280 -30.92 45.07 -20.39
CA PHE A 280 -30.70 44.94 -21.84
C PHE A 280 -32.02 44.81 -22.60
N LYS A 281 -32.42 45.87 -23.30
CA LYS A 281 -33.58 45.87 -24.19
C LYS A 281 -33.15 45.77 -25.66
N PRO A 282 -33.50 44.70 -26.38
CA PRO A 282 -33.37 44.65 -27.83
C PRO A 282 -34.27 45.73 -28.47
N THR A 283 -33.67 46.69 -29.15
CA THR A 283 -34.41 47.64 -29.99
C THR A 283 -34.70 46.99 -31.34
N ASP A 284 -35.87 46.39 -31.48
CA ASP A 284 -36.38 45.96 -32.79
C ASP A 284 -36.92 47.19 -33.55
N GLY A 285 -36.59 47.30 -34.84
CA GLY A 285 -36.58 48.57 -35.55
C GLY A 285 -36.60 48.42 -37.07
N LEU A 286 -37.80 48.23 -37.61
CA LEU A 286 -38.08 48.07 -39.04
C LEU A 286 -37.62 49.27 -39.89
N MET A 287 -37.12 48.99 -41.11
CA MET A 287 -37.94 49.11 -42.33
C MET A 287 -37.21 48.59 -43.58
N ALA A 288 -38.00 48.21 -44.58
CA ALA A 288 -37.52 47.76 -45.89
C ALA A 288 -37.80 48.82 -46.97
N MET A 289 -37.08 48.75 -48.10
CA MET A 289 -37.68 48.91 -49.44
C MET A 289 -36.75 48.36 -50.53
N ASP A 290 -37.32 48.14 -51.71
CA ASP A 290 -36.82 47.26 -52.78
C ASP A 290 -36.65 48.03 -54.10
N HIS A 291 -35.56 47.82 -54.83
CA HIS A 291 -35.38 48.25 -56.23
C HIS A 291 -34.35 47.37 -56.97
N GLN A 292 -34.51 47.30 -58.30
CA GLN A 292 -33.99 46.24 -59.15
C GLN A 292 -32.74 46.61 -59.97
N GLN A 293 -32.22 45.62 -60.71
CA GLN A 293 -31.35 45.69 -61.90
C GLN A 293 -29.84 45.94 -61.70
N GLN A 294 -29.09 44.84 -61.94
CA GLN A 294 -27.98 44.65 -62.89
C GLN A 294 -26.96 45.79 -63.15
N ALA A 295 -25.66 45.52 -63.34
CA ALA A 295 -24.88 44.29 -63.08
C ALA A 295 -23.37 44.60 -63.28
N PHE A 296 -22.51 43.99 -62.48
CA PHE A 296 -21.11 43.69 -62.86
C PHE A 296 -20.63 42.47 -62.06
N ALA A 297 -20.20 41.42 -62.74
CA ALA A 297 -19.79 40.16 -62.12
C ALA A 297 -18.34 39.79 -62.47
N PRO A 298 -17.44 39.67 -61.48
CA PRO A 298 -16.30 38.76 -61.57
C PRO A 298 -16.77 37.30 -61.40
N PRO A 299 -15.97 36.29 -61.78
CA PRO A 299 -16.49 34.97 -62.12
C PRO A 299 -16.91 34.10 -60.92
N ARG A 300 -17.83 33.17 -61.19
CA ARG A 300 -18.13 32.03 -60.30
C ARG A 300 -16.85 31.27 -59.97
N LYS A 301 -16.66 30.94 -58.70
CA LYS A 301 -15.98 29.70 -58.31
C LYS A 301 -17.04 28.61 -58.14
N GLU A 302 -16.66 27.38 -58.48
CA GLU A 302 -17.51 26.20 -58.35
C GLU A 302 -17.85 25.92 -56.88
N PRO A 303 -18.99 25.26 -56.60
CA PRO A 303 -19.36 24.88 -55.24
C PRO A 303 -18.30 23.92 -54.68
N LYS A 304 -17.59 24.36 -53.63
CA LYS A 304 -16.94 23.40 -52.73
C LYS A 304 -17.98 22.85 -51.79
N ASN A 305 -17.98 21.53 -51.61
CA ASN A 305 -18.70 20.91 -50.52
C ASN A 305 -18.17 21.48 -49.20
N GLU A 306 -18.98 22.29 -48.52
CA GLU A 306 -18.80 22.59 -47.11
C GLU A 306 -19.20 21.34 -46.33
N VAL A 307 -18.23 20.43 -46.21
CA VAL A 307 -18.25 19.34 -45.23
C VAL A 307 -18.52 19.98 -43.87
N TYR A 308 -19.47 19.43 -43.11
CA TYR A 308 -19.67 19.84 -41.73
C TYR A 308 -18.34 19.67 -40.99
N GLU A 309 -17.76 20.77 -40.47
CA GLU A 309 -16.62 20.68 -39.57
C GLU A 309 -17.11 20.05 -38.25
N GLU A 310 -17.01 18.72 -38.19
CA GLU A 310 -17.14 17.97 -36.94
C GLU A 310 -16.11 18.51 -35.94
N GLU A 311 -16.48 18.61 -34.66
CA GLU A 311 -15.53 19.02 -33.63
C GLU A 311 -14.31 18.08 -33.67
N PRO A 312 -13.08 18.60 -33.82
CA PRO A 312 -11.92 17.76 -34.07
C PRO A 312 -11.76 16.79 -32.90
N LEU A 313 -11.72 15.50 -33.24
CA LEU A 313 -11.62 14.39 -32.30
C LEU A 313 -10.60 14.67 -31.17
N PRO A 314 -10.79 14.14 -29.95
CA PRO A 314 -9.77 14.15 -28.91
C PRO A 314 -8.41 13.68 -29.47
N ARG A 315 -7.28 14.21 -29.00
CA ARG A 315 -5.94 13.93 -29.58
C ARG A 315 -5.58 12.44 -29.60
N GLU A 316 -6.23 11.66 -28.75
CA GLU A 316 -6.12 10.21 -28.60
C GLU A 316 -6.88 9.45 -29.70
N LEU A 317 -7.90 10.08 -30.30
CA LEU A 317 -8.77 9.57 -31.37
C LEU A 317 -8.53 10.25 -32.73
N GLN A 318 -7.77 11.35 -32.78
CA GLN A 318 -7.33 11.95 -34.05
C GLN A 318 -6.55 10.91 -34.89
N VAL A 319 -6.85 10.83 -36.19
CA VAL A 319 -6.31 9.81 -37.09
C VAL A 319 -4.81 10.03 -37.35
N THR A 320 -4.00 9.52 -36.42
CA THR A 320 -2.54 9.65 -36.41
C THR A 320 -1.89 8.70 -37.42
N THR A 321 -1.89 9.10 -38.70
CA THR A 321 -1.16 8.44 -39.81
C THR A 321 -1.54 6.98 -40.14
N GLY A 322 -2.58 6.43 -39.52
CA GLY A 322 -3.11 5.10 -39.82
C GLY A 322 -3.84 5.03 -41.17
N ASN A 323 -3.94 3.83 -41.75
CA ASN A 323 -4.77 3.59 -42.95
C ASN A 323 -6.24 3.43 -42.53
N PRO A 324 -7.17 4.31 -42.94
CA PRO A 324 -8.59 4.19 -42.59
C PRO A 324 -9.28 3.00 -43.28
N PHE A 325 -8.77 2.54 -44.43
CA PHE A 325 -9.33 1.40 -45.17
C PHE A 325 -8.75 0.05 -44.72
N ARG A 326 -8.48 -0.10 -43.42
CA ARG A 326 -7.95 -1.34 -42.84
C ARG A 326 -9.05 -2.41 -42.79
N LYS A 327 -8.87 -3.52 -43.50
CA LYS A 327 -9.66 -4.75 -43.25
C LYS A 327 -9.41 -5.22 -41.81
N ALA A 328 -10.45 -5.18 -40.98
CA ALA A 328 -10.41 -5.72 -39.62
C ALA A 328 -10.20 -7.24 -39.65
N PHE A 329 -9.55 -7.77 -38.61
CA PHE A 329 -9.47 -9.20 -38.33
C PHE A 329 -10.18 -9.41 -37.00
N SER A 330 -11.23 -10.23 -37.00
CA SER A 330 -12.03 -10.54 -35.83
C SER A 330 -12.03 -12.04 -35.53
N VAL A 331 -11.91 -12.39 -34.25
CA VAL A 331 -12.13 -13.75 -33.75
C VAL A 331 -13.46 -13.72 -32.99
N PRO A 332 -14.52 -14.40 -33.48
CA PRO A 332 -15.77 -14.51 -32.74
C PRO A 332 -15.53 -15.37 -31.48
N VAL A 333 -16.12 -14.96 -30.35
CA VAL A 333 -15.97 -15.64 -29.05
C VAL A 333 -17.35 -15.77 -28.40
N ASP A 334 -17.77 -17.01 -28.17
CA ASP A 334 -19.10 -17.36 -27.70
C ASP A 334 -19.11 -17.48 -26.18
N ARG A 335 -20.06 -16.80 -25.55
CA ARG A 335 -20.11 -16.60 -24.09
C ARG A 335 -21.52 -16.86 -23.58
N SER A 336 -21.64 -17.41 -22.37
CA SER A 336 -22.95 -17.55 -21.73
C SER A 336 -23.54 -16.18 -21.40
N GLU A 337 -24.86 -16.08 -21.38
CA GLU A 337 -25.58 -14.82 -21.11
C GLU A 337 -25.21 -14.20 -19.76
N GLU A 338 -24.95 -15.03 -18.74
CA GLU A 338 -24.46 -14.59 -17.42
C GLU A 338 -23.09 -13.89 -17.54
N ILE A 339 -22.15 -14.50 -18.25
CA ILE A 339 -20.80 -13.94 -18.47
C ILE A 339 -20.90 -12.67 -19.32
N GLN A 340 -21.71 -12.69 -20.37
CA GLN A 340 -21.89 -11.54 -21.25
C GLN A 340 -22.53 -10.36 -20.50
N THR A 341 -23.57 -10.60 -19.71
CA THR A 341 -24.23 -9.57 -18.88
C THR A 341 -23.27 -9.00 -17.83
N ALA A 342 -22.53 -9.85 -17.12
CA ALA A 342 -21.52 -9.42 -16.14
C ALA A 342 -20.37 -8.61 -16.80
N ARG A 343 -20.00 -8.95 -18.03
CA ARG A 343 -18.98 -8.26 -18.82
C ARG A 343 -19.46 -6.90 -19.33
N MET A 344 -20.69 -6.79 -19.84
CA MET A 344 -21.29 -5.51 -20.23
C MET A 344 -21.46 -4.53 -19.05
N GLY A 345 -21.51 -5.04 -17.81
CA GLY A 345 -21.47 -4.23 -16.59
C GLY A 345 -20.09 -3.63 -16.24
N LEU A 346 -19.00 -4.00 -16.94
CA LEU A 346 -17.65 -3.49 -16.68
C LEU A 346 -17.38 -2.20 -17.48
N PRO A 347 -17.07 -1.06 -16.83
CA PRO A 347 -16.92 0.23 -17.50
C PRO A 347 -15.91 0.26 -18.67
N VAL A 348 -14.84 -0.54 -18.61
CA VAL A 348 -13.82 -0.61 -19.68
C VAL A 348 -14.36 -1.14 -21.02
N VAL A 349 -15.51 -1.83 -21.04
CA VAL A 349 -16.11 -2.35 -22.29
C VAL A 349 -16.70 -1.22 -23.14
N GLY A 350 -17.25 -0.17 -22.52
CA GLY A 350 -17.67 1.03 -23.25
C GLY A 350 -16.50 1.81 -23.89
N GLU A 351 -15.27 1.54 -23.45
CA GLU A 351 -14.04 2.21 -23.90
C GLU A 351 -13.22 1.33 -24.88
N GLU A 352 -13.73 0.15 -25.27
CA GLU A 352 -12.99 -0.86 -26.06
C GLU A 352 -12.41 -0.30 -27.36
N GLN A 353 -13.24 0.33 -28.20
CA GLN A 353 -12.81 0.87 -29.50
C GLN A 353 -11.65 1.88 -29.35
N LYS A 354 -11.80 2.85 -28.44
CA LYS A 354 -10.81 3.88 -28.11
C LYS A 354 -9.49 3.29 -27.61
N ILE A 355 -9.55 2.25 -26.78
CA ILE A 355 -8.37 1.51 -26.31
C ILE A 355 -7.68 0.80 -27.49
N MET A 356 -8.45 0.15 -28.37
CA MET A 356 -7.92 -0.64 -29.47
C MET A 356 -7.35 0.20 -30.62
N GLU A 357 -7.95 1.36 -30.91
CA GLU A 357 -7.39 2.37 -31.81
C GLU A 357 -6.07 2.94 -31.28
N ALA A 358 -6.01 3.28 -29.99
CA ALA A 358 -4.78 3.77 -29.37
C ALA A 358 -3.64 2.73 -29.45
N ILE A 359 -3.93 1.45 -29.20
CA ILE A 359 -2.97 0.32 -29.34
C ILE A 359 -2.54 0.10 -30.79
N TYR A 360 -3.45 0.26 -31.75
CA TYR A 360 -3.12 0.11 -33.17
C TYR A 360 -2.17 1.23 -33.63
N ASN A 361 -2.53 2.48 -33.36
CA ASN A 361 -1.81 3.67 -33.83
C ASN A 361 -0.44 3.87 -33.13
N ASN A 362 -0.30 3.47 -31.87
CA ASN A 362 0.88 3.77 -31.05
C ASN A 362 1.64 2.50 -30.63
N ASP A 363 2.97 2.53 -30.58
CA ASP A 363 3.77 1.33 -30.22
C ASP A 363 3.94 1.13 -28.72
N THR A 364 3.63 2.14 -27.91
CA THR A 364 3.50 2.03 -26.46
C THR A 364 2.42 2.99 -26.00
N ILE A 365 1.51 2.52 -25.15
CA ILE A 365 0.47 3.33 -24.51
C ILE A 365 0.47 3.14 -23.00
N VAL A 366 -0.10 4.11 -22.28
CA VAL A 366 -0.40 4.01 -20.85
C VAL A 366 -1.92 3.99 -20.67
N ILE A 367 -2.46 2.95 -20.03
CA ILE A 367 -3.88 2.92 -19.65
C ILE A 367 -3.99 3.18 -18.15
N TRP A 368 -4.68 4.25 -17.79
CA TRP A 368 -5.07 4.50 -16.39
C TRP A 368 -6.54 4.19 -16.18
N GLY A 369 -6.87 3.63 -15.01
CA GLY A 369 -8.25 3.53 -14.54
C GLY A 369 -8.31 2.79 -13.20
N ALA A 370 -9.34 3.03 -12.40
CA ALA A 370 -9.46 2.44 -11.06
C ALA A 370 -9.38 0.90 -11.07
N THR A 371 -8.85 0.29 -9.99
CA THR A 371 -8.91 -1.17 -9.84
C THR A 371 -10.36 -1.61 -9.70
N GLY A 372 -10.77 -2.64 -10.46
CA GLY A 372 -12.17 -3.05 -10.60
C GLY A 372 -12.84 -2.57 -11.89
N SER A 373 -12.25 -1.65 -12.67
CA SER A 373 -12.85 -1.17 -13.93
C SER A 373 -12.89 -2.21 -15.07
N GLY A 374 -12.27 -3.39 -14.88
CA GLY A 374 -12.22 -4.48 -15.86
C GLY A 374 -10.89 -4.63 -16.63
N LYS A 375 -10.02 -3.61 -16.67
CA LYS A 375 -8.77 -3.58 -17.47
C LYS A 375 -8.03 -4.92 -17.57
N THR A 376 -7.69 -5.51 -16.42
CA THR A 376 -6.91 -6.76 -16.30
C THR A 376 -7.58 -7.98 -16.94
N THR A 377 -8.92 -8.06 -16.91
CA THR A 377 -9.66 -9.19 -17.49
C THR A 377 -10.07 -8.92 -18.93
N GLN A 378 -10.45 -7.68 -19.27
CA GLN A 378 -11.02 -7.37 -20.59
C GLN A 378 -9.98 -7.04 -21.66
N LEU A 379 -8.91 -6.32 -21.34
CA LEU A 379 -7.91 -5.94 -22.36
C LEU A 379 -7.29 -7.15 -23.09
N PRO A 380 -6.94 -8.27 -22.41
CA PRO A 380 -6.45 -9.46 -23.12
C PRO A 380 -7.49 -10.10 -24.05
N GLN A 381 -8.79 -9.91 -23.77
CA GLN A 381 -9.90 -10.40 -24.60
C GLN A 381 -10.08 -9.52 -25.83
N PHE A 382 -10.16 -8.18 -25.68
CA PHE A 382 -10.21 -7.23 -26.80
C PHE A 382 -9.07 -7.45 -27.81
N LEU A 383 -7.87 -7.73 -27.31
CA LEU A 383 -6.70 -8.05 -28.13
C LEU A 383 -6.86 -9.38 -28.90
N PHE A 384 -7.36 -10.42 -28.23
CA PHE A 384 -7.60 -11.73 -28.83
C PHE A 384 -8.74 -11.68 -29.86
N GLU A 385 -9.83 -10.99 -29.54
CA GLU A 385 -10.98 -10.72 -30.42
C GLU A 385 -10.53 -9.89 -31.65
N ALA A 386 -9.56 -8.98 -31.53
CA ALA A 386 -8.91 -8.29 -32.65
C ALA A 386 -7.74 -9.06 -33.31
N GLY A 387 -7.62 -10.37 -33.03
CA GLY A 387 -6.72 -11.31 -33.69
C GLY A 387 -5.30 -11.44 -33.13
N PHE A 388 -4.90 -10.71 -32.09
CA PHE A 388 -3.55 -10.86 -31.51
C PHE A 388 -3.37 -12.27 -30.95
N GLY A 389 -2.30 -12.96 -31.36
CA GLY A 389 -2.04 -14.36 -31.01
C GLY A 389 -2.72 -15.39 -31.91
N ASN A 390 -3.54 -14.98 -32.91
CA ASN A 390 -4.00 -15.86 -33.98
C ASN A 390 -2.92 -15.94 -35.08
N PRO A 391 -2.42 -17.14 -35.47
CA PRO A 391 -1.39 -17.31 -36.50
C PRO A 391 -1.70 -16.72 -37.88
N GLU A 392 -2.98 -16.59 -38.24
CA GLU A 392 -3.44 -16.07 -39.54
C GLU A 392 -3.58 -14.55 -39.55
N SER A 393 -3.47 -13.90 -38.39
CA SER A 393 -3.55 -12.44 -38.25
C SER A 393 -2.24 -11.73 -38.66
N PRO A 394 -2.27 -10.40 -38.83
CA PRO A 394 -1.04 -9.59 -38.90
C PRO A 394 -0.18 -9.62 -37.62
N ASN A 395 -0.73 -10.06 -36.48
CA ASN A 395 -0.13 -10.03 -35.15
C ASN A 395 -0.03 -11.44 -34.51
N PRO A 396 0.64 -12.43 -35.15
CA PRO A 396 0.54 -13.85 -34.79
C PRO A 396 1.32 -14.24 -33.52
N GLY A 397 2.07 -13.32 -32.91
CA GLY A 397 2.74 -13.55 -31.63
C GLY A 397 1.78 -13.48 -30.45
N LEU A 398 2.15 -14.11 -29.34
CA LEU A 398 1.37 -14.19 -28.11
C LEU A 398 1.03 -12.81 -27.49
N ILE A 399 -0.09 -12.77 -26.76
CA ILE A 399 -0.43 -11.71 -25.82
C ILE A 399 0.22 -12.06 -24.47
N GLY A 400 1.27 -11.34 -24.08
CA GLY A 400 1.93 -11.52 -22.78
C GLY A 400 1.41 -10.57 -21.73
N VAL A 401 0.78 -11.06 -20.66
CA VAL A 401 0.27 -10.23 -19.56
C VAL A 401 1.15 -10.42 -18.32
N THR A 402 1.80 -9.36 -17.85
CA THR A 402 2.62 -9.39 -16.63
C THR A 402 1.89 -8.86 -15.41
N GLN A 403 2.15 -9.51 -14.27
CA GLN A 403 1.52 -9.29 -12.97
C GLN A 403 2.59 -9.37 -11.86
N PRO A 404 2.70 -8.39 -10.94
CA PRO A 404 3.71 -8.44 -9.89
C PRO A 404 3.53 -9.62 -8.91
N ARG A 405 2.31 -10.18 -8.81
CA ARG A 405 1.92 -11.18 -7.81
C ARG A 405 1.53 -12.53 -8.42
N ARG A 406 2.13 -13.62 -7.91
CA ARG A 406 1.83 -15.02 -8.33
C ARG A 406 0.33 -15.35 -8.29
N VAL A 407 -0.35 -14.96 -7.22
CA VAL A 407 -1.79 -15.23 -7.02
C VAL A 407 -2.64 -14.47 -8.04
N ALA A 408 -2.27 -13.23 -8.38
CA ALA A 408 -2.97 -12.44 -9.40
C ALA A 408 -2.82 -13.08 -10.79
N ALA A 409 -1.60 -13.50 -11.17
CA ALA A 409 -1.37 -14.17 -12.45
C ALA A 409 -2.21 -15.44 -12.63
N VAL A 410 -2.33 -16.28 -11.59
CA VAL A 410 -3.17 -17.49 -11.62
C VAL A 410 -4.66 -17.15 -11.63
N SER A 411 -5.10 -16.25 -10.74
CA SER A 411 -6.51 -15.88 -10.61
C SER A 411 -7.06 -15.20 -11.88
N MET A 412 -6.29 -14.29 -12.48
CA MET A 412 -6.69 -13.59 -13.70
C MET A 412 -6.65 -14.50 -14.93
N ALA A 413 -5.69 -15.42 -15.03
CA ALA A 413 -5.68 -16.44 -16.08
C ALA A 413 -6.92 -17.34 -16.00
N ASN A 414 -7.23 -17.87 -14.82
CA ASN A 414 -8.42 -18.71 -14.63
C ASN A 414 -9.71 -17.94 -14.94
N ARG A 415 -9.79 -16.67 -14.52
CA ARG A 415 -10.97 -15.81 -14.78
C ARG A 415 -11.15 -15.50 -16.27
N VAL A 416 -10.08 -15.16 -16.99
CA VAL A 416 -10.15 -14.88 -18.44
C VAL A 416 -10.34 -16.16 -19.26
N SER A 417 -9.81 -17.30 -18.79
CA SER A 417 -10.09 -18.62 -19.37
C SER A 417 -11.60 -18.94 -19.30
N GLN A 418 -12.26 -18.62 -18.18
CA GLN A 418 -13.72 -18.75 -18.04
C GLN A 418 -14.49 -17.75 -18.92
N GLU A 419 -14.07 -16.47 -18.96
CA GLU A 419 -14.75 -15.43 -19.75
C GLU A 419 -14.58 -15.58 -21.28
N LEU A 420 -13.65 -16.41 -21.75
CA LEU A 420 -13.41 -16.71 -23.17
C LEU A 420 -14.06 -18.00 -23.70
N GLY A 421 -14.92 -18.67 -22.91
CA GLY A 421 -15.78 -19.76 -23.38
C GLY A 421 -15.01 -20.89 -24.10
N GLN A 422 -15.25 -21.04 -25.41
CA GLN A 422 -14.60 -22.09 -26.21
C GLN A 422 -13.07 -21.95 -26.34
N PHE A 423 -12.52 -20.76 -26.06
CA PHE A 423 -11.07 -20.48 -26.08
C PHE A 423 -10.41 -20.54 -24.70
N SER A 424 -11.08 -21.14 -23.71
CA SER A 424 -10.53 -21.39 -22.36
C SER A 424 -9.11 -22.02 -22.39
N ASP A 425 -8.89 -23.00 -23.26
CA ASP A 425 -7.62 -23.70 -23.54
C ASP A 425 -6.49 -22.78 -24.10
N SER A 426 -6.85 -21.64 -24.68
CA SER A 426 -5.91 -20.66 -25.25
C SER A 426 -5.38 -19.66 -24.22
N VAL A 427 -5.89 -19.68 -22.99
CA VAL A 427 -5.36 -18.91 -21.86
C VAL A 427 -4.47 -19.80 -21.00
N SER A 428 -3.29 -19.33 -20.64
CA SER A 428 -2.44 -19.99 -19.65
C SER A 428 -1.82 -19.00 -18.67
N TYR A 429 -1.18 -19.55 -17.63
CA TYR A 429 -0.26 -18.80 -16.80
C TYR A 429 1.12 -19.48 -16.70
N GLN A 430 2.13 -18.67 -16.39
CA GLN A 430 3.48 -19.12 -16.08
C GLN A 430 4.05 -18.30 -14.93
N ILE A 431 4.27 -18.95 -13.78
CA ILE A 431 4.79 -18.32 -12.56
C ILE A 431 6.04 -19.06 -12.08
N ARG A 432 6.63 -18.62 -10.97
CA ARG A 432 7.71 -19.40 -10.35
C ARG A 432 7.17 -20.77 -9.89
N PHE A 433 7.85 -21.83 -10.33
CA PHE A 433 7.59 -23.25 -10.06
C PHE A 433 6.37 -23.90 -10.76
N GLU A 434 5.58 -23.16 -11.54
CA GLU A 434 4.29 -23.66 -12.04
C GLU A 434 3.94 -23.01 -13.39
N SER A 435 3.41 -23.79 -14.34
CA SER A 435 3.16 -23.36 -15.72
C SER A 435 2.11 -24.22 -16.39
N THR A 436 1.08 -23.61 -16.96
CA THR A 436 0.02 -24.27 -17.75
C THR A 436 0.14 -24.04 -19.27
N THR A 437 1.18 -23.31 -19.70
CA THR A 437 1.40 -22.95 -21.11
C THR A 437 1.55 -24.16 -22.03
N SER A 438 0.81 -24.15 -23.13
CA SER A 438 0.75 -25.22 -24.14
C SER A 438 1.05 -24.69 -25.55
N LYS A 439 0.94 -25.53 -26.58
CA LYS A 439 1.00 -25.08 -27.99
C LYS A 439 -0.25 -24.31 -28.45
N LYS A 440 -1.39 -24.42 -27.74
CA LYS A 440 -2.64 -23.69 -28.03
C LYS A 440 -2.69 -22.29 -27.40
N THR A 441 -1.79 -21.99 -26.46
CA THR A 441 -1.78 -20.72 -25.74
C THR A 441 -1.64 -19.54 -26.70
N ALA A 442 -2.57 -18.60 -26.63
CA ALA A 442 -2.50 -17.29 -27.27
C ALA A 442 -2.33 -16.16 -26.23
N ILE A 443 -3.00 -16.26 -25.08
CA ILE A 443 -2.86 -15.35 -23.93
C ILE A 443 -2.06 -16.04 -22.83
N LYS A 444 -0.95 -15.43 -22.42
CA LYS A 444 -0.13 -15.93 -21.30
C LYS A 444 0.01 -14.88 -20.19
N PHE A 445 -0.63 -15.15 -19.05
CA PHE A 445 -0.36 -14.42 -17.80
C PHE A 445 0.95 -14.89 -17.18
N MET A 446 1.77 -14.00 -16.63
CA MET A 446 3.02 -14.38 -15.97
C MET A 446 3.47 -13.36 -14.94
N THR A 447 4.35 -13.75 -14.04
CA THR A 447 5.04 -12.78 -13.18
C THR A 447 6.20 -12.11 -13.90
N ASP A 448 6.49 -10.85 -13.63
CA ASP A 448 7.54 -10.02 -14.27
C ASP A 448 8.89 -10.76 -14.39
N GLY A 449 9.31 -11.46 -13.32
CA GLY A 449 10.53 -12.28 -13.26
C GLY A 449 10.53 -13.58 -14.07
N ILE A 450 9.46 -13.87 -14.80
CA ILE A 450 9.41 -14.87 -15.89
C ILE A 450 9.71 -14.17 -17.22
N LEU A 451 9.05 -13.05 -17.53
CA LEU A 451 9.31 -12.31 -18.77
C LEU A 451 10.75 -11.77 -18.80
N LEU A 452 11.29 -11.28 -17.68
CA LEU A 452 12.71 -10.90 -17.55
C LEU A 452 13.69 -12.05 -17.80
N ARG A 453 13.28 -13.32 -17.63
CA ARG A 453 14.09 -14.48 -18.03
C ARG A 453 13.96 -14.76 -19.52
N GLU A 454 12.74 -14.67 -20.07
CA GLU A 454 12.54 -14.82 -21.51
C GLU A 454 13.24 -13.73 -22.33
N ILE A 455 13.44 -12.51 -21.80
CA ILE A 455 14.30 -11.47 -22.43
C ILE A 455 15.80 -11.84 -22.33
N ALA A 456 16.21 -12.62 -21.33
CA ALA A 456 17.59 -13.12 -21.25
C ALA A 456 17.86 -14.29 -22.22
N ASP A 457 16.83 -15.08 -22.55
CA ASP A 457 16.90 -16.18 -23.53
C ASP A 457 16.66 -15.70 -24.98
N ASP A 458 15.72 -14.76 -25.19
CA ASP A 458 15.41 -14.08 -26.46
C ASP A 458 15.14 -12.59 -26.22
N PHE A 459 16.20 -11.79 -26.34
CA PHE A 459 16.16 -10.34 -26.14
C PHE A 459 15.14 -9.61 -27.04
N ALA A 460 14.82 -10.17 -28.22
CA ALA A 460 13.88 -9.55 -29.15
C ALA A 460 12.41 -9.92 -28.88
N LEU A 461 12.12 -10.76 -27.87
CA LEU A 461 10.79 -11.23 -27.51
C LEU A 461 9.97 -11.71 -28.72
N ARG A 462 10.60 -12.47 -29.62
CA ARG A 462 10.05 -12.78 -30.96
C ARG A 462 8.70 -13.50 -30.93
N LYS A 463 8.46 -14.25 -29.85
CA LYS A 463 7.24 -15.00 -29.55
C LYS A 463 6.00 -14.13 -29.33
N TYR A 464 6.15 -12.84 -29.04
CA TYR A 464 5.06 -11.95 -28.64
C TYR A 464 4.70 -10.95 -29.74
N SER A 465 3.43 -10.57 -29.80
CA SER A 465 2.92 -9.43 -30.58
C SER A 465 2.74 -8.20 -29.70
N ILE A 466 2.29 -8.42 -28.46
CA ILE A 466 2.02 -7.39 -27.46
C ILE A 466 2.39 -7.83 -26.04
N ILE A 467 2.96 -6.91 -25.26
CA ILE A 467 3.21 -7.07 -23.83
C ILE A 467 2.36 -6.07 -23.04
N ILE A 468 1.60 -6.57 -22.08
CA ILE A 468 0.84 -5.80 -21.09
C ILE A 468 1.59 -5.87 -19.76
N ILE A 469 1.85 -4.72 -19.16
CA ILE A 469 2.49 -4.57 -17.84
C ILE A 469 1.44 -4.01 -16.89
N ASP A 470 0.80 -4.88 -16.09
CA ASP A 470 -0.29 -4.51 -15.19
C ASP A 470 0.19 -4.16 -13.77
N GLU A 471 -0.69 -3.50 -13.01
CA GLU A 471 -0.44 -3.01 -11.64
C GLU A 471 0.89 -2.22 -11.54
N ALA A 472 1.31 -1.52 -12.61
CA ALA A 472 2.62 -0.87 -12.74
C ALA A 472 2.90 0.20 -11.66
N HIS A 473 1.86 0.61 -10.94
CA HIS A 473 1.91 1.49 -9.78
C HIS A 473 2.44 0.81 -8.50
N GLU A 474 2.58 -0.52 -8.43
CA GLU A 474 3.28 -1.20 -7.32
C GLU A 474 4.80 -0.90 -7.35
N ARG A 475 5.35 -0.45 -8.50
CA ARG A 475 6.75 0.00 -8.66
C ARG A 475 7.79 -0.95 -8.07
N SER A 476 7.60 -2.25 -8.30
CA SER A 476 8.57 -3.27 -7.91
C SER A 476 9.85 -3.17 -8.72
N VAL A 477 10.96 -3.68 -8.17
CA VAL A 477 12.26 -3.69 -8.87
C VAL A 477 12.16 -4.38 -10.23
N ASN A 478 11.42 -5.50 -10.32
CA ASN A 478 11.28 -6.25 -11.57
C ASN A 478 10.45 -5.48 -12.60
N THR A 479 9.39 -4.79 -12.16
CA THR A 479 8.49 -4.01 -13.04
C THR A 479 9.22 -2.83 -13.65
N ASP A 480 10.00 -2.07 -12.86
CA ASP A 480 10.81 -0.94 -13.34
C ASP A 480 11.89 -1.38 -14.34
N ILE A 481 12.56 -2.52 -14.10
CA ILE A 481 13.52 -3.09 -15.06
C ILE A 481 12.78 -3.53 -16.34
N LEU A 482 11.65 -4.22 -16.21
CA LEU A 482 10.90 -4.74 -17.34
C LEU A 482 10.46 -3.61 -18.28
N ILE A 483 9.90 -2.53 -17.74
CA ILE A 483 9.53 -1.32 -18.48
C ILE A 483 10.75 -0.71 -19.20
N GLY A 484 11.89 -0.61 -18.50
CA GLY A 484 13.15 -0.12 -19.08
C GLY A 484 13.72 -1.01 -20.20
N MET A 485 13.62 -2.34 -20.06
CA MET A 485 14.03 -3.29 -21.10
C MET A 485 13.09 -3.19 -22.31
N VAL A 486 11.79 -3.28 -22.07
CA VAL A 486 10.74 -3.34 -23.10
C VAL A 486 10.69 -2.08 -23.96
N SER A 487 10.89 -0.89 -23.38
CA SER A 487 10.98 0.38 -24.16
C SER A 487 12.13 0.37 -25.20
N ARG A 488 13.21 -0.37 -24.94
CA ARG A 488 14.31 -0.58 -25.91
C ARG A 488 13.97 -1.70 -26.90
N ILE A 489 13.31 -2.78 -26.46
CA ILE A 489 12.90 -3.90 -27.32
C ILE A 489 11.87 -3.46 -28.37
N VAL A 490 10.92 -2.58 -28.03
CA VAL A 490 9.98 -1.97 -29.00
C VAL A 490 10.73 -1.24 -30.10
N SER A 491 11.69 -0.39 -29.72
CA SER A 491 12.48 0.38 -30.67
C SER A 491 13.34 -0.52 -31.58
N LEU A 492 13.89 -1.61 -31.03
CA LEU A 492 14.64 -2.62 -31.77
C LEU A 492 13.74 -3.44 -32.72
N ARG A 493 12.59 -3.92 -32.26
CA ARG A 493 11.61 -4.64 -33.10
C ARG A 493 11.13 -3.78 -34.27
N LYS A 494 10.99 -2.47 -34.07
CA LYS A 494 10.62 -1.47 -35.10
C LYS A 494 11.73 -1.15 -36.11
N SER A 495 13.01 -1.43 -35.81
CA SER A 495 14.08 -1.41 -36.81
C SER A 495 14.19 -2.76 -37.52
N MET A 496 14.21 -3.86 -36.76
CA MET A 496 14.24 -5.23 -37.29
C MET A 496 13.09 -5.48 -38.28
N SER A 497 11.87 -4.99 -38.02
CA SER A 497 10.72 -5.15 -38.92
C SER A 497 10.82 -4.40 -40.25
N LYS A 498 11.81 -3.52 -40.41
CA LYS A 498 12.14 -2.85 -41.69
C LYS A 498 13.21 -3.60 -42.48
N GLU A 499 14.04 -4.37 -41.79
CA GLU A 499 15.13 -5.19 -42.35
C GLU A 499 14.62 -6.59 -42.71
N ASP A 500 13.74 -7.16 -41.89
CA ASP A 500 13.15 -8.50 -42.02
C ASP A 500 11.63 -8.45 -41.74
N PRO A 501 10.78 -8.49 -42.79
CA PRO A 501 9.32 -8.48 -42.65
C PRO A 501 8.71 -9.69 -41.91
N SER A 502 9.48 -10.75 -41.62
CA SER A 502 9.03 -11.84 -40.74
C SER A 502 8.99 -11.40 -39.27
N VAL A 503 9.86 -10.47 -38.88
CA VAL A 503 9.87 -9.85 -37.55
C VAL A 503 8.82 -8.75 -37.52
N LYS A 504 7.65 -9.01 -36.93
CA LYS A 504 6.62 -7.98 -36.74
C LYS A 504 7.08 -6.95 -35.68
N PRO A 505 6.50 -5.74 -35.63
CA PRO A 505 6.66 -4.82 -34.49
C PRO A 505 6.27 -5.47 -33.15
N LEU A 506 6.57 -4.80 -32.04
CA LEU A 506 6.10 -5.19 -30.71
C LEU A 506 5.28 -4.02 -30.14
N LYS A 507 4.03 -4.29 -29.74
CA LYS A 507 3.18 -3.32 -29.03
C LYS A 507 3.35 -3.46 -27.51
N VAL A 508 3.13 -2.37 -26.77
CA VAL A 508 3.23 -2.37 -25.30
C VAL A 508 2.11 -1.56 -24.65
N VAL A 509 1.53 -2.11 -23.59
CA VAL A 509 0.56 -1.42 -22.74
C VAL A 509 1.07 -1.41 -21.31
N ILE A 510 1.15 -0.23 -20.69
CA ILE A 510 1.42 -0.09 -19.25
C ILE A 510 0.10 0.27 -18.56
N MET A 511 -0.39 -0.59 -17.67
CA MET A 511 -1.64 -0.35 -16.95
C MET A 511 -1.39 0.11 -15.51
N SER A 512 -2.07 1.18 -15.11
CA SER A 512 -1.98 1.78 -13.78
C SER A 512 -3.35 1.94 -13.13
N ALA A 513 -3.38 1.76 -11.80
CA ALA A 513 -4.54 2.11 -10.98
C ALA A 513 -4.51 3.57 -10.50
N THR A 514 -3.35 4.22 -10.50
CA THR A 514 -3.10 5.53 -9.88
C THR A 514 -2.58 6.55 -10.89
N LEU A 515 -2.80 7.83 -10.56
CA LEU A 515 -2.36 8.98 -11.37
C LEU A 515 -0.85 9.27 -11.28
N ARG A 516 -0.03 8.41 -10.62
CA ARG A 516 1.43 8.49 -10.67
C ARG A 516 1.96 7.91 -11.99
N ILE A 517 1.62 8.58 -13.09
CA ILE A 517 1.98 8.19 -14.45
C ILE A 517 3.11 9.04 -15.06
N SER A 518 3.40 10.21 -14.50
CA SER A 518 4.47 11.13 -14.95
C SER A 518 5.85 10.46 -15.03
N ASP A 519 6.20 9.65 -14.04
CA ASP A 519 7.42 8.81 -14.01
C ASP A 519 7.59 7.90 -15.26
N PHE A 520 6.49 7.64 -15.99
CA PHE A 520 6.47 6.95 -17.27
C PHE A 520 6.27 7.93 -18.44
N THR A 521 5.22 8.77 -18.43
CA THR A 521 4.80 9.59 -19.58
C THR A 521 5.78 10.72 -19.89
N GLU A 522 6.34 11.38 -18.88
CA GLU A 522 7.27 12.52 -19.03
C GLU A 522 8.74 12.07 -19.16
N ASN A 523 9.01 10.78 -19.01
CA ASN A 523 10.36 10.22 -18.95
C ASN A 523 10.98 10.03 -20.35
N ALA A 524 11.56 11.11 -20.89
CA ALA A 524 12.22 11.11 -22.20
C ALA A 524 13.40 10.11 -22.33
N ASN A 525 14.01 9.66 -21.23
CA ASN A 525 15.02 8.60 -21.29
C ASN A 525 14.39 7.24 -21.65
N LEU A 526 13.19 6.99 -21.12
CA LEU A 526 12.38 5.81 -21.38
C LEU A 526 11.81 5.88 -22.80
N PHE A 527 11.00 6.90 -23.10
CA PHE A 527 10.31 7.05 -24.39
C PHE A 527 10.92 8.16 -25.26
N ARG A 528 12.02 7.82 -25.95
CA ARG A 528 12.74 8.73 -26.86
C ARG A 528 11.93 9.20 -28.08
N GLN A 529 10.81 8.57 -28.39
CA GLN A 529 9.95 8.89 -29.54
C GLN A 529 8.88 9.95 -29.21
N GLY A 530 8.81 10.41 -27.95
CA GLY A 530 7.75 11.26 -27.42
C GLY A 530 7.02 10.58 -26.25
N PRO A 531 6.18 11.31 -25.50
CA PRO A 531 5.36 10.73 -24.45
C PRO A 531 4.37 9.70 -25.04
N PRO A 532 4.22 8.49 -24.46
CA PRO A 532 3.15 7.58 -24.85
C PRO A 532 1.79 8.19 -24.51
N PRO A 533 0.74 7.99 -25.34
CA PRO A 533 -0.58 8.52 -25.04
C PRO A 533 -1.16 7.86 -23.79
N LEU A 534 -1.95 8.64 -23.05
CA LEU A 534 -2.69 8.22 -21.88
C LEU A 534 -4.14 7.93 -22.26
N VAL A 535 -4.55 6.67 -22.15
CA VAL A 535 -5.96 6.30 -22.28
C VAL A 535 -6.55 6.18 -20.88
N GLN A 536 -7.46 7.09 -20.53
CA GLN A 536 -8.30 6.98 -19.34
C GLN A 536 -9.44 5.99 -19.63
N ALA A 537 -9.35 4.80 -19.06
CA ALA A 537 -10.45 3.86 -18.97
C ALA A 537 -11.33 4.27 -17.76
N GLU A 538 -12.37 5.06 -18.03
CA GLU A 538 -13.34 5.53 -17.03
C GLU A 538 -13.84 4.36 -16.18
N GLY A 539 -13.61 4.41 -14.87
CA GLY A 539 -13.96 3.32 -13.96
C GLY A 539 -14.75 3.85 -12.78
N ARG A 540 -16.07 3.85 -12.87
CA ARG A 540 -16.94 4.08 -11.71
C ARG A 540 -16.81 2.91 -10.73
N GLN A 541 -15.85 3.01 -9.82
CA GLN A 541 -16.02 2.39 -8.51
C GLN A 541 -17.31 2.95 -7.90
N TYR A 542 -18.05 2.12 -7.18
CA TYR A 542 -19.19 2.63 -6.41
C TYR A 542 -18.68 3.66 -5.38
N PRO A 543 -19.45 4.72 -5.09
CA PRO A 543 -18.98 5.79 -4.22
C PRO A 543 -18.60 5.25 -2.85
N VAL A 544 -17.42 5.65 -2.38
CA VAL A 544 -16.92 5.33 -1.03
C VAL A 544 -16.92 6.60 -0.19
N THR A 545 -17.78 6.65 0.82
CA THR A 545 -17.78 7.75 1.78
C THR A 545 -16.59 7.60 2.73
N VAL A 546 -15.70 8.59 2.76
CA VAL A 546 -14.49 8.56 3.61
C VAL A 546 -14.73 9.37 4.89
N HIS A 547 -14.71 8.68 6.02
CA HIS A 547 -14.84 9.26 7.36
C HIS A 547 -13.46 9.31 8.03
N PHE A 548 -13.03 10.49 8.50
CA PHE A 548 -11.78 10.66 9.27
C PHE A 548 -12.07 10.74 10.76
N ALA A 549 -11.26 10.08 11.60
CA ALA A 549 -11.36 10.21 13.05
C ALA A 549 -11.01 11.64 13.51
N ARG A 550 -11.81 12.21 14.41
CA ARG A 550 -11.62 13.57 14.97
C ARG A 550 -10.25 13.76 15.65
N LYS A 551 -9.67 12.66 16.16
CA LYS A 551 -8.35 12.59 16.80
C LYS A 551 -7.65 11.32 16.34
N THR A 552 -6.33 11.36 16.17
CA THR A 552 -5.50 10.21 15.79
C THR A 552 -4.90 9.58 17.05
N HIS A 553 -5.31 8.36 17.43
CA HIS A 553 -4.76 7.72 18.64
C HIS A 553 -3.39 7.07 18.38
N ARG A 554 -2.60 6.88 19.45
CA ARG A 554 -1.30 6.17 19.37
C ARG A 554 -1.49 4.67 19.26
N ASP A 555 -2.42 4.10 20.03
CA ASP A 555 -2.88 2.71 19.93
C ASP A 555 -4.08 2.62 18.96
N TYR A 556 -3.76 2.31 17.72
CA TYR A 556 -4.72 2.09 16.63
C TYR A 556 -5.36 0.69 16.69
N VAL A 557 -4.86 -0.24 17.52
CA VAL A 557 -5.47 -1.56 17.69
C VAL A 557 -6.68 -1.46 18.62
N GLU A 558 -6.56 -0.64 19.67
CA GLU A 558 -7.68 -0.25 20.53
C GLU A 558 -8.69 0.65 19.79
N GLU A 559 -8.22 1.61 19.00
CA GLU A 559 -9.12 2.43 18.17
C GLU A 559 -9.88 1.58 17.13
N ALA A 560 -9.20 0.63 16.47
CA ALA A 560 -9.82 -0.33 15.56
C ALA A 560 -10.86 -1.20 16.28
N PHE A 561 -10.55 -1.71 17.49
CA PHE A 561 -11.51 -2.48 18.28
C PHE A 561 -12.79 -1.68 18.57
N ARG A 562 -12.66 -0.42 19.01
CA ARG A 562 -13.81 0.46 19.28
C ARG A 562 -14.62 0.75 18.02
N LYS A 563 -13.97 1.16 16.93
CA LYS A 563 -14.64 1.55 15.67
C LYS A 563 -15.30 0.35 14.97
N VAL A 564 -14.66 -0.81 14.95
CA VAL A 564 -15.25 -2.06 14.41
C VAL A 564 -16.42 -2.53 15.29
N SER A 565 -16.33 -2.41 16.63
CA SER A 565 -17.42 -2.80 17.54
C SER A 565 -18.63 -1.86 17.44
N ARG A 566 -18.42 -0.54 17.33
CA ARG A 566 -19.48 0.45 17.01
C ARG A 566 -20.07 0.16 15.63
N GLY A 567 -19.24 -0.17 14.65
CA GLY A 567 -19.65 -0.54 13.30
C GLY A 567 -20.52 -1.80 13.25
N HIS A 568 -20.16 -2.87 13.97
CA HIS A 568 -20.94 -4.11 14.02
C HIS A 568 -22.35 -3.89 14.58
N ARG A 569 -22.47 -3.01 15.58
CA ARG A 569 -23.75 -2.70 16.26
C ARG A 569 -24.62 -1.68 15.52
N LYS A 570 -24.04 -0.69 14.84
CA LYS A 570 -24.79 0.45 14.28
C LYS A 570 -24.92 0.48 12.76
N LEU A 571 -24.06 -0.22 12.00
CA LEU A 571 -24.09 -0.15 10.53
C LEU A 571 -24.96 -1.28 9.94
N PRO A 572 -25.75 -1.02 8.88
CA PRO A 572 -26.53 -2.04 8.17
C PRO A 572 -25.68 -3.22 7.64
N PRO A 573 -26.29 -4.35 7.20
CA PRO A 573 -25.56 -5.51 6.70
C PRO A 573 -24.48 -5.20 5.65
N GLY A 574 -23.36 -5.93 5.74
CA GLY A 574 -22.20 -5.79 4.86
C GLY A 574 -20.91 -6.29 5.53
N GLY A 575 -19.99 -6.84 4.73
CA GLY A 575 -18.70 -7.33 5.20
C GLY A 575 -17.74 -6.21 5.56
N MET A 576 -16.88 -6.46 6.55
CA MET A 576 -15.92 -5.51 7.10
C MET A 576 -14.48 -5.92 6.81
N LEU A 577 -13.66 -5.02 6.28
CA LEU A 577 -12.23 -5.22 6.03
C LEU A 577 -11.43 -4.24 6.90
N VAL A 578 -10.61 -4.78 7.81
CA VAL A 578 -9.83 -4.01 8.78
C VAL A 578 -8.35 -4.12 8.45
N PHE A 579 -7.69 -3.00 8.14
CA PHE A 579 -6.25 -2.96 7.88
C PHE A 579 -5.45 -2.75 9.16
N LEU A 580 -4.52 -3.66 9.42
CA LEU A 580 -3.53 -3.62 10.51
C LEU A 580 -2.11 -3.84 9.96
N THR A 581 -1.10 -3.64 10.79
CA THR A 581 0.32 -3.64 10.37
C THR A 581 0.96 -5.03 10.45
N GLY A 582 0.47 -5.93 11.29
CA GLY A 582 1.02 -7.29 11.37
C GLY A 582 0.23 -8.33 12.15
N GLN A 583 0.70 -9.57 12.08
CA GLN A 583 0.06 -10.78 12.63
C GLN A 583 -0.29 -10.68 14.13
N ASN A 584 0.56 -10.07 14.95
CA ASN A 584 0.32 -9.95 16.40
C ASN A 584 -0.91 -9.07 16.70
N GLU A 585 -1.05 -7.95 15.99
CA GLU A 585 -2.18 -7.02 16.12
C GLU A 585 -3.47 -7.69 15.62
N ILE A 586 -3.39 -8.41 14.50
CA ILE A 586 -4.49 -9.21 13.94
C ILE A 586 -4.97 -10.26 14.95
N ARG A 587 -4.04 -10.98 15.61
CA ARG A 587 -4.39 -11.95 16.67
C ARG A 587 -4.98 -11.27 17.91
N GLN A 588 -4.44 -10.13 18.33
CA GLN A 588 -4.92 -9.36 19.48
C GLN A 588 -6.35 -8.84 19.25
N LEU A 589 -6.61 -8.23 18.10
CA LEU A 589 -7.93 -7.75 17.71
C LEU A 589 -8.91 -8.92 17.48
N ALA A 590 -8.48 -10.02 16.86
CA ALA A 590 -9.29 -11.23 16.72
C ALA A 590 -9.72 -11.80 18.08
N LYS A 591 -8.81 -11.84 19.08
CA LYS A 591 -9.15 -12.29 20.43
C LYS A 591 -10.17 -11.34 21.08
N LYS A 592 -9.94 -10.02 21.04
CA LYS A 592 -10.89 -9.02 21.57
C LYS A 592 -12.28 -9.14 20.94
N LEU A 593 -12.38 -9.23 19.60
CA LEU A 593 -13.66 -9.36 18.90
C LEU A 593 -14.37 -10.69 19.22
N LYS A 594 -13.65 -11.82 19.30
CA LYS A 594 -14.22 -13.13 19.69
C LYS A 594 -14.58 -13.24 21.18
N GLN A 595 -14.11 -12.32 22.02
CA GLN A 595 -14.52 -12.20 23.43
C GLN A 595 -15.71 -11.25 23.59
N ALA A 596 -15.77 -10.15 22.83
CA ALA A 596 -16.83 -9.15 22.90
C ALA A 596 -18.15 -9.55 22.20
N PHE A 597 -18.10 -10.54 21.29
CA PHE A 597 -19.26 -11.00 20.51
C PHE A 597 -19.29 -12.53 20.45
N LYS A 598 -20.49 -13.12 20.49
CA LYS A 598 -20.68 -14.59 20.44
C LYS A 598 -20.10 -15.16 19.12
N PRO A 599 -19.04 -15.99 19.15
CA PRO A 599 -18.38 -16.48 17.95
C PRO A 599 -19.12 -17.69 17.36
N THR A 600 -19.23 -17.78 16.03
CA THR A 600 -19.94 -18.86 15.35
C THR A 600 -19.35 -20.27 15.60
N GLN A 601 -18.06 -20.35 15.96
CA GLN A 601 -17.27 -21.60 16.05
C GLN A 601 -17.59 -22.51 17.27
N ARG A 602 -18.66 -22.25 18.03
CA ARG A 602 -19.02 -23.04 19.23
C ARG A 602 -20.27 -23.93 19.05
N GLY A 603 -20.82 -24.00 17.83
CA GLY A 603 -22.12 -24.60 17.54
C GLY A 603 -22.08 -25.94 16.80
N ASP A 604 -21.18 -26.87 17.14
CA ASP A 604 -21.11 -28.20 16.51
C ASP A 604 -20.65 -29.34 17.45
N THR A 605 -20.70 -29.12 18.77
CA THR A 605 -20.38 -30.14 19.79
C THR A 605 -21.51 -30.36 20.81
N ALA A 606 -22.73 -29.97 20.45
CA ALA A 606 -23.94 -30.15 21.26
C ALA A 606 -24.73 -31.42 20.87
N ASN A 607 -24.06 -32.57 20.80
CA ASN A 607 -24.70 -33.91 20.87
C ASN A 607 -23.73 -35.07 21.18
N ALA A 608 -22.58 -34.77 21.79
CA ALA A 608 -21.68 -35.80 22.32
C ALA A 608 -22.24 -36.32 23.68
N LYS A 609 -23.09 -37.34 23.62
CA LYS A 609 -23.66 -37.98 24.81
C LYS A 609 -22.58 -38.80 25.54
N VAL A 610 -21.90 -38.18 26.52
CA VAL A 610 -20.88 -38.86 27.33
C VAL A 610 -21.58 -39.66 28.43
N GLU A 611 -21.76 -40.96 28.19
CA GLU A 611 -22.23 -41.90 29.22
C GLU A 611 -21.09 -42.17 30.21
N ILE A 612 -21.10 -41.46 31.34
CA ILE A 612 -20.19 -41.68 32.46
C ILE A 612 -20.66 -42.94 33.21
N SER A 613 -19.81 -43.96 33.26
CA SER A 613 -20.11 -45.19 33.99
C SER A 613 -20.18 -44.93 35.51
N ALA A 614 -21.27 -45.35 36.14
CA ALA A 614 -21.62 -45.00 37.51
C ALA A 614 -20.89 -45.87 38.57
N ASN A 615 -19.55 -45.74 38.65
CA ASN A 615 -18.71 -46.58 39.54
C ASN A 615 -17.66 -45.84 40.39
N ASP A 616 -17.52 -44.51 40.28
CA ASP A 616 -16.53 -43.71 41.04
C ASP A 616 -17.18 -42.49 41.71
N ALA A 617 -18.07 -42.73 42.67
CA ALA A 617 -18.70 -41.69 43.49
C ALA A 617 -18.92 -42.18 44.94
N PRO A 618 -18.05 -41.77 45.90
CA PRO A 618 -18.31 -41.95 47.33
C PRO A 618 -19.47 -41.07 47.79
N LEU A 619 -20.40 -41.70 48.51
CA LEU A 619 -21.59 -41.13 49.15
C LEU A 619 -21.29 -40.07 50.23
N GLU A 620 -22.40 -39.58 50.80
CA GLU A 620 -22.59 -38.97 52.14
C GLU A 620 -22.81 -37.43 52.19
N THR A 621 -23.88 -36.90 52.81
CA THR A 621 -25.30 -37.35 52.97
C THR A 621 -26.13 -36.18 53.54
N GLU A 622 -27.46 -36.36 53.64
CA GLU A 622 -28.46 -35.60 54.43
C GLU A 622 -28.84 -34.17 53.97
N ASP A 623 -30.10 -33.72 54.15
CA ASP A 623 -31.37 -34.36 53.74
C ASP A 623 -32.54 -33.35 53.74
N MET A 624 -33.64 -33.71 53.05
CA MET A 624 -35.02 -33.17 53.22
C MET A 624 -35.26 -31.66 52.92
N GLU A 625 -36.47 -31.19 52.56
CA GLU A 625 -37.76 -31.89 52.38
C GLU A 625 -38.57 -31.32 51.18
N LEU A 626 -39.65 -32.02 50.78
CA LEU A 626 -40.46 -31.74 49.60
C LEU A 626 -41.83 -31.14 49.98
N GLY A 627 -42.32 -30.14 49.23
CA GLY A 627 -43.67 -29.60 49.36
C GLY A 627 -44.06 -28.77 48.14
N GLY A 628 -45.33 -28.81 47.71
CA GLY A 628 -45.82 -28.14 46.49
C GLY A 628 -47.31 -27.85 46.52
N THR A 629 -47.88 -27.49 45.36
CA THR A 629 -49.28 -26.99 45.14
C THR A 629 -49.52 -25.60 45.79
N GLU A 630 -50.18 -24.60 45.20
CA GLU A 630 -51.19 -24.52 44.12
C GLU A 630 -50.97 -23.29 43.19
N MET A 631 -51.81 -23.14 42.15
CA MET A 631 -51.90 -21.90 41.33
C MET A 631 -52.85 -20.88 41.96
N ASN A 632 -52.51 -19.57 41.85
CA ASN A 632 -53.48 -18.57 41.41
C ASN A 632 -52.77 -17.30 40.88
N ASP A 633 -53.44 -16.54 40.01
CA ASP A 633 -52.91 -15.33 39.40
C ASP A 633 -52.92 -14.12 40.35
N ASN A 634 -51.87 -13.30 40.27
CA ASN A 634 -51.95 -11.90 39.83
C ASN A 634 -50.54 -11.35 39.56
N ALA A 635 -50.43 -10.40 38.63
CA ALA A 635 -49.18 -9.70 38.35
C ALA A 635 -48.98 -8.51 39.29
N ASP A 636 -47.73 -8.24 39.67
CA ASP A 636 -47.24 -6.87 39.85
C ASP A 636 -45.70 -6.81 39.74
N ASP A 637 -45.28 -6.24 38.62
CA ASP A 637 -44.04 -5.53 38.31
C ASP A 637 -42.98 -5.39 39.43
N TYR A 638 -41.82 -6.06 39.27
CA TYR A 638 -40.56 -5.66 39.89
C TYR A 638 -39.40 -5.69 38.89
N ASP A 639 -38.84 -4.51 38.70
CA ASP A 639 -37.76 -4.19 37.76
C ASP A 639 -36.50 -5.03 38.01
N SER A 640 -35.80 -5.38 36.93
CA SER A 640 -34.54 -6.12 37.00
C SER A 640 -33.38 -5.18 36.71
N ASP A 641 -32.59 -4.86 37.74
CA ASP A 641 -31.43 -3.95 37.65
C ASP A 641 -30.39 -4.43 36.62
N LEU A 642 -30.58 -4.02 35.36
CA LEU A 642 -29.56 -4.04 34.33
C LEU A 642 -28.56 -2.92 34.63
N ASP A 643 -27.38 -3.28 35.13
CA ASP A 643 -26.28 -2.33 35.39
C ASP A 643 -25.89 -1.56 34.11
N ILE A 644 -26.46 -0.37 33.96
CA ILE A 644 -26.14 0.57 32.88
C ILE A 644 -24.75 1.13 33.12
N THR A 645 -23.76 0.47 32.52
CA THR A 645 -22.39 0.98 32.32
C THR A 645 -22.37 2.10 31.26
N GLY A 646 -23.21 3.12 31.46
CA GLY A 646 -23.51 4.22 30.55
C GLY A 646 -22.96 5.57 30.99
N LEU A 647 -21.86 5.58 31.76
CA LEU A 647 -21.14 6.79 32.17
C LEU A 647 -19.66 6.61 31.81
N ASP A 648 -19.15 7.55 30.99
CA ASP A 648 -17.79 7.68 30.44
C ASP A 648 -17.54 7.21 28.97
N GLU A 649 -18.58 7.07 28.13
CA GLU A 649 -18.41 7.48 26.73
C GLU A 649 -18.45 9.03 26.67
N PRO A 650 -17.37 9.72 26.24
CA PRO A 650 -17.48 11.13 25.90
C PRO A 650 -18.37 11.27 24.65
N GLU A 651 -19.04 12.42 24.53
CA GLU A 651 -19.83 12.81 23.34
C GLU A 651 -18.89 13.07 22.13
N ASP A 652 -18.30 12.00 21.58
CA ASP A 652 -17.77 11.92 20.23
C ASP A 652 -18.95 11.67 19.27
N GLU A 653 -19.61 12.78 18.92
CA GLU A 653 -20.43 12.98 17.72
C GLU A 653 -19.59 12.65 16.48
N ASP A 654 -19.46 11.35 16.23
CA ASP A 654 -18.78 10.73 15.10
C ASP A 654 -19.88 10.37 14.08
N ASP A 655 -20.38 11.41 13.41
CA ASP A 655 -21.61 11.43 12.58
C ASP A 655 -21.65 10.32 11.50
N GLY A 656 -20.47 9.85 11.06
CA GLY A 656 -20.34 8.79 10.05
C GLY A 656 -20.86 7.40 10.44
N PHE A 657 -21.49 7.25 11.60
CA PHE A 657 -22.14 6.01 12.06
C PHE A 657 -23.67 6.10 12.14
N ASP A 658 -24.28 7.21 11.72
CA ASP A 658 -25.73 7.34 11.60
C ASP A 658 -26.16 7.13 10.15
N LEU A 659 -26.98 6.09 9.90
CA LEU A 659 -27.40 5.64 8.57
C LEU A 659 -28.88 5.23 8.52
N GLY A 660 -29.70 5.70 9.47
CA GLY A 660 -31.14 5.38 9.53
C GLY A 660 -31.47 4.07 10.26
N GLU A 661 -32.76 3.71 10.24
CA GLU A 661 -33.37 2.74 11.17
C GLU A 661 -33.06 1.25 10.87
N ASP A 662 -32.30 0.94 9.82
CA ASP A 662 -31.84 -0.42 9.46
C ASP A 662 -30.68 -0.93 10.36
N ALA A 663 -30.80 -0.74 11.67
CA ALA A 663 -29.86 -1.29 12.65
C ALA A 663 -30.00 -2.82 12.70
N VAL A 664 -28.88 -3.55 12.57
CA VAL A 664 -28.88 -5.00 12.78
C VAL A 664 -29.23 -5.35 14.22
N ASP A 665 -30.08 -6.36 14.39
CA ASP A 665 -30.34 -6.93 15.71
C ASP A 665 -29.04 -7.38 16.39
N ALA A 666 -28.94 -7.07 17.68
CA ALA A 666 -27.77 -7.29 18.53
C ALA A 666 -27.42 -8.78 18.71
N SER A 667 -28.30 -9.70 18.28
CA SER A 667 -28.02 -11.14 18.21
C SER A 667 -27.01 -11.54 17.12
N THR A 668 -26.76 -10.68 16.12
CA THR A 668 -25.93 -10.99 14.94
C THR A 668 -24.50 -11.43 15.31
N ARG A 669 -24.12 -12.65 14.89
CA ARG A 669 -22.82 -13.27 15.21
C ARG A 669 -21.67 -12.63 14.43
N VAL A 670 -20.42 -12.86 14.86
CA VAL A 670 -19.22 -12.43 14.12
C VAL A 670 -18.44 -13.60 13.53
N HIS A 671 -18.13 -13.51 12.24
CA HIS A 671 -17.23 -14.44 11.55
C HIS A 671 -15.88 -13.74 11.27
N VAL A 672 -14.95 -13.87 12.23
CA VAL A 672 -13.66 -13.16 12.21
C VAL A 672 -12.57 -14.02 11.56
N LEU A 673 -12.06 -13.58 10.40
CA LEU A 673 -10.99 -14.24 9.63
C LEU A 673 -9.71 -13.37 9.55
N PRO A 674 -8.51 -13.94 9.73
CA PRO A 674 -7.25 -13.23 9.50
C PRO A 674 -6.82 -13.29 8.03
N LEU A 675 -6.11 -12.28 7.52
CA LEU A 675 -5.54 -12.30 6.16
C LEU A 675 -4.14 -11.66 6.10
N TYR A 676 -3.10 -12.49 5.98
CA TYR A 676 -1.70 -12.06 5.84
C TYR A 676 -0.86 -13.08 5.06
N SER A 677 0.28 -12.65 4.50
CA SER A 677 1.03 -13.39 3.46
C SER A 677 1.57 -14.76 3.91
N GLN A 678 1.94 -14.87 5.19
CA GLN A 678 2.41 -16.11 5.83
C GLN A 678 1.29 -17.12 6.15
N LEU A 679 0.01 -16.73 6.08
CA LEU A 679 -1.13 -17.60 6.33
C LEU A 679 -1.16 -18.76 5.30
N PRO A 680 -1.49 -20.01 5.68
CA PRO A 680 -1.66 -21.12 4.75
C PRO A 680 -2.67 -20.81 3.63
N THR A 681 -2.41 -21.27 2.40
CA THR A 681 -3.28 -20.97 1.24
C THR A 681 -4.73 -21.41 1.44
N LYS A 682 -4.96 -22.57 2.08
CA LYS A 682 -6.31 -23.05 2.44
C LYS A 682 -7.06 -22.07 3.35
N GLU A 683 -6.37 -21.34 4.22
CA GLU A 683 -6.99 -20.33 5.08
C GLU A 683 -7.12 -18.97 4.38
N GLN A 684 -6.19 -18.63 3.48
CA GLN A 684 -6.33 -17.44 2.61
C GLN A 684 -7.55 -17.56 1.69
N MET A 685 -7.91 -18.76 1.22
CA MET A 685 -9.09 -18.95 0.35
C MET A 685 -10.43 -18.75 1.08
N LYS A 686 -10.49 -18.99 2.40
CA LYS A 686 -11.71 -18.82 3.21
C LYS A 686 -12.29 -17.41 3.21
N VAL A 687 -11.50 -16.40 2.82
CA VAL A 687 -12.00 -15.02 2.70
C VAL A 687 -12.91 -14.80 1.48
N PHE A 688 -12.94 -15.75 0.54
CA PHE A 688 -13.83 -15.74 -0.62
C PHE A 688 -15.04 -16.67 -0.47
N GLU A 689 -15.05 -17.51 0.58
CA GLU A 689 -16.21 -18.34 0.95
C GLU A 689 -17.30 -17.44 1.58
N PRO A 690 -18.59 -17.71 1.33
CA PRO A 690 -19.67 -16.94 1.96
C PRO A 690 -19.66 -17.15 3.50
N PRO A 691 -19.91 -16.11 4.30
CA PRO A 691 -19.99 -16.26 5.75
C PRO A 691 -21.21 -17.13 6.15
N PRO A 692 -21.13 -17.87 7.27
CA PRO A 692 -22.28 -18.60 7.80
C PRO A 692 -23.49 -17.70 8.06
N GLU A 693 -24.69 -18.27 7.94
CA GLU A 693 -25.96 -17.58 8.20
C GLU A 693 -25.99 -16.85 9.55
N ASN A 694 -26.68 -15.72 9.58
CA ASN A 694 -26.80 -14.83 10.75
C ASN A 694 -25.44 -14.41 11.36
N SER A 695 -24.38 -14.30 10.53
CA SER A 695 -23.08 -13.79 10.94
C SER A 695 -22.48 -12.75 9.98
N ARG A 696 -21.85 -11.70 10.54
CA ARG A 696 -21.15 -10.67 9.79
C ARG A 696 -19.69 -11.08 9.55
N LEU A 697 -19.26 -11.05 8.29
CA LEU A 697 -17.87 -11.27 7.89
C LEU A 697 -16.99 -10.10 8.34
N ILE A 698 -15.95 -10.38 9.13
CA ILE A 698 -14.95 -9.40 9.58
C ILE A 698 -13.55 -9.93 9.25
N ILE A 699 -12.89 -9.32 8.28
CA ILE A 699 -11.55 -9.71 7.82
C ILE A 699 -10.51 -8.77 8.45
N LEU A 700 -9.56 -9.34 9.17
CA LEU A 700 -8.45 -8.62 9.79
C LEU A 700 -7.19 -8.83 8.94
N ALA A 701 -6.88 -7.84 8.10
CA ALA A 701 -5.90 -7.94 7.02
C ALA A 701 -4.64 -7.10 7.25
N THR A 702 -3.55 -7.50 6.60
CA THR A 702 -2.44 -6.59 6.28
C THR A 702 -2.62 -5.96 4.88
N ASN A 703 -1.63 -5.20 4.41
CA ASN A 703 -1.54 -4.69 3.03
C ASN A 703 -1.61 -5.78 1.91
N VAL A 704 -1.68 -7.07 2.26
CA VAL A 704 -2.04 -8.15 1.32
C VAL A 704 -3.41 -7.92 0.67
N ALA A 705 -4.36 -7.29 1.39
CA ALA A 705 -5.69 -6.95 0.86
C ALA A 705 -5.75 -5.58 0.14
N GLU A 706 -4.63 -4.87 -0.02
CA GLU A 706 -4.57 -3.51 -0.56
C GLU A 706 -4.67 -3.49 -2.10
N THR A 707 -4.00 -4.42 -2.77
CA THR A 707 -3.95 -4.59 -4.24
C THR A 707 -4.41 -5.99 -4.68
N SER A 708 -4.73 -6.13 -5.98
CA SER A 708 -4.99 -7.38 -6.72
C SER A 708 -6.05 -8.39 -6.21
N LEU A 709 -6.64 -8.27 -5.01
CA LEU A 709 -7.69 -9.17 -4.49
C LEU A 709 -9.03 -8.45 -4.30
N THR A 710 -10.05 -8.81 -5.08
CA THR A 710 -11.44 -8.37 -4.85
C THR A 710 -12.14 -9.40 -3.97
N ILE A 711 -12.49 -9.00 -2.75
CA ILE A 711 -13.24 -9.84 -1.81
C ILE A 711 -14.73 -9.49 -1.95
N PRO A 712 -15.63 -10.47 -2.17
CA PRO A 712 -17.06 -10.20 -2.33
C PRO A 712 -17.70 -9.69 -1.04
N GLY A 713 -18.76 -8.88 -1.17
CA GLY A 713 -19.60 -8.45 -0.04
C GLY A 713 -18.98 -7.45 0.95
N ILE A 714 -17.74 -6.99 0.72
CA ILE A 714 -17.12 -5.95 1.57
C ILE A 714 -17.76 -4.59 1.28
N LYS A 715 -18.40 -4.01 2.30
CA LYS A 715 -19.06 -2.69 2.26
C LYS A 715 -18.38 -1.66 3.16
N TYR A 716 -17.65 -2.11 4.18
CA TYR A 716 -17.01 -1.25 5.17
C TYR A 716 -15.51 -1.53 5.25
N VAL A 717 -14.70 -0.49 5.17
CA VAL A 717 -13.25 -0.54 5.41
C VAL A 717 -12.92 0.23 6.68
N PHE A 718 -12.05 -0.34 7.53
CA PHE A 718 -11.46 0.33 8.69
C PHE A 718 -9.94 0.37 8.48
N ASP A 719 -9.37 1.56 8.31
CA ASP A 719 -7.95 1.73 7.99
C ASP A 719 -7.18 2.39 9.13
N CYS A 720 -6.18 1.68 9.69
CA CYS A 720 -5.26 2.25 10.67
C CYS A 720 -4.29 3.30 10.10
N GLY A 721 -4.24 3.46 8.77
CA GLY A 721 -3.35 4.42 8.09
C GLY A 721 -1.88 4.01 8.12
N ARG A 722 -1.57 2.82 8.65
CA ARG A 722 -0.21 2.35 8.89
C ARG A 722 0.11 1.08 8.12
N ALA A 723 1.40 0.87 7.91
CA ALA A 723 1.98 -0.36 7.40
C ALA A 723 3.27 -0.67 8.15
N LYS A 724 3.58 -1.96 8.30
CA LYS A 724 4.87 -2.41 8.82
C LYS A 724 5.77 -2.75 7.64
N GLU A 725 6.72 -1.87 7.36
CA GLU A 725 7.60 -2.02 6.21
C GLU A 725 9.01 -2.46 6.60
N LYS A 726 9.66 -3.16 5.68
CA LYS A 726 11.06 -3.50 5.76
C LYS A 726 11.88 -2.40 5.08
N GLN A 727 12.48 -1.54 5.88
CA GLN A 727 13.43 -0.54 5.40
C GLN A 727 14.84 -1.16 5.38
N PHE A 728 15.57 -0.96 4.29
CA PHE A 728 17.01 -1.20 4.24
C PHE A 728 17.75 0.13 4.28
N ASP A 729 18.69 0.26 5.21
CA ASP A 729 19.76 1.24 5.08
C ASP A 729 20.66 0.79 3.92
N LEU A 730 20.67 1.56 2.82
CA LEU A 730 21.48 1.24 1.65
C LEU A 730 22.98 1.41 1.91
N PHE A 731 23.40 2.28 2.85
CA PHE A 731 24.82 2.50 3.19
C PHE A 731 25.37 1.35 4.04
N THR A 732 24.76 1.04 5.19
CA THR A 732 25.25 -0.03 6.08
C THR A 732 24.79 -1.43 5.66
N GLY A 733 23.63 -1.54 5.01
CA GLY A 733 22.98 -2.82 4.70
C GLY A 733 22.15 -3.40 5.85
N VAL A 734 21.96 -2.65 6.94
CA VAL A 734 21.09 -3.06 8.05
C VAL A 734 19.62 -2.97 7.61
N GLN A 735 18.86 -4.05 7.83
CA GLN A 735 17.40 -4.03 7.71
C GLN A 735 16.77 -3.58 9.04
N SER A 736 15.69 -2.80 8.96
CA SER A 736 14.82 -2.54 10.11
C SER A 736 13.36 -2.78 9.70
N PHE A 737 12.54 -3.19 10.66
CA PHE A 737 11.08 -3.28 10.46
C PHE A 737 10.44 -2.13 11.22
N GLN A 738 9.94 -1.15 10.50
CA GLN A 738 9.34 0.06 11.08
C GLN A 738 7.84 0.11 10.75
N ILE A 739 7.06 0.64 11.69
CA ILE A 739 5.64 0.92 11.49
C ILE A 739 5.54 2.40 11.19
N GLY A 740 5.17 2.74 9.96
CA GLY A 740 5.04 4.11 9.47
C GLY A 740 3.63 4.39 8.96
N TRP A 741 3.36 5.66 8.63
CA TRP A 741 2.21 6.04 7.82
C TRP A 741 2.32 5.45 6.41
N ILE A 742 1.17 5.13 5.81
CA ILE A 742 1.08 4.76 4.38
C ILE A 742 1.06 6.02 3.50
N SER A 743 1.19 5.84 2.19
CA SER A 743 0.95 6.93 1.25
C SER A 743 -0.54 7.24 1.08
N LYS A 744 -0.88 8.47 0.66
CA LYS A 744 -2.27 8.84 0.32
C LYS A 744 -2.82 7.92 -0.77
N ALA A 745 -2.01 7.55 -1.76
CA ALA A 745 -2.36 6.53 -2.76
C ALA A 745 -2.75 5.19 -2.12
N SER A 746 -1.95 4.63 -1.21
CA SER A 746 -2.31 3.42 -0.46
C SER A 746 -3.61 3.57 0.34
N ALA A 747 -3.78 4.71 1.06
CA ALA A 747 -5.00 5.01 1.82
C ALA A 747 -6.26 5.09 0.93
N ASN A 748 -6.11 5.55 -0.31
CA ASN A 748 -7.19 5.62 -1.29
C ASN A 748 -7.48 4.25 -1.92
N GLN A 749 -6.45 3.42 -2.17
CA GLN A 749 -6.65 2.03 -2.60
C GLN A 749 -7.35 1.17 -1.54
N ARG A 750 -7.00 1.35 -0.25
CA ARG A 750 -7.70 0.72 0.88
C ARG A 750 -9.17 1.13 0.92
N ALA A 751 -9.47 2.43 0.84
CA ALA A 751 -10.85 2.92 0.77
C ALA A 751 -11.61 2.30 -0.41
N GLY A 752 -10.99 2.27 -1.59
CA GLY A 752 -11.51 1.63 -2.81
C GLY A 752 -11.66 0.11 -2.75
N ARG A 753 -11.47 -0.55 -1.59
CA ARG A 753 -11.91 -1.94 -1.36
C ARG A 753 -13.39 -2.03 -0.92
N ALA A 754 -13.97 -0.96 -0.38
CA ALA A 754 -15.39 -0.89 -0.04
C ALA A 754 -16.29 -0.69 -1.27
N GLY A 755 -15.85 0.09 -2.26
CA GLY A 755 -16.64 0.46 -3.45
C GLY A 755 -16.62 -0.56 -4.60
N ARG A 756 -16.55 -1.87 -4.28
CA ARG A 756 -16.33 -2.94 -5.28
C ARG A 756 -17.61 -3.52 -5.85
N THR A 757 -18.51 -3.96 -4.99
CA THR A 757 -19.77 -4.62 -5.36
C THR A 757 -21.01 -3.75 -5.09
N GLY A 758 -20.82 -2.58 -4.48
CA GLY A 758 -21.86 -1.61 -4.16
C GLY A 758 -21.29 -0.40 -3.42
N PRO A 759 -22.10 0.63 -3.13
CA PRO A 759 -21.68 1.80 -2.33
C PRO A 759 -21.19 1.40 -0.94
N GLY A 760 -20.13 2.05 -0.47
CA GLY A 760 -19.44 1.65 0.76
C GLY A 760 -18.88 2.81 1.58
N HIS A 761 -18.29 2.49 2.72
CA HIS A 761 -17.73 3.48 3.65
C HIS A 761 -16.31 3.09 4.09
N CYS A 762 -15.44 4.08 4.26
CA CYS A 762 -14.08 3.90 4.76
C CYS A 762 -13.87 4.75 6.01
N TYR A 763 -13.64 4.10 7.15
CA TYR A 763 -13.35 4.70 8.44
C TYR A 763 -11.84 4.75 8.66
N ARG A 764 -11.25 5.95 8.53
CA ARG A 764 -9.82 6.21 8.77
C ARG A 764 -9.60 6.50 10.25
N LEU A 765 -8.76 5.70 10.90
CA LEU A 765 -8.39 5.81 12.33
C LEU A 765 -7.34 6.91 12.58
N TYR A 766 -7.50 8.01 11.85
CA TYR A 766 -6.59 9.15 11.78
C TYR A 766 -7.33 10.36 11.21
N SER A 767 -6.92 11.54 11.63
CA SER A 767 -7.52 12.81 11.21
C SER A 767 -7.10 13.24 9.81
N SER A 768 -7.93 14.07 9.18
CA SER A 768 -7.62 14.73 7.90
C SER A 768 -6.35 15.58 7.98
N ALA A 769 -6.07 16.22 9.13
CA ALA A 769 -4.85 16.99 9.34
C ALA A 769 -3.58 16.11 9.29
N VAL A 770 -3.63 14.91 9.86
CA VAL A 770 -2.52 13.93 9.77
C VAL A 770 -2.40 13.37 8.35
N TYR A 771 -3.53 13.10 7.69
CA TYR A 771 -3.53 12.65 6.30
C TYR A 771 -2.94 13.68 5.33
N GLU A 772 -3.26 14.97 5.47
CA GLU A 772 -2.69 15.99 4.57
C GLU A 772 -1.25 16.42 4.95
N GLY A 773 -0.89 16.36 6.24
CA GLY A 773 0.40 16.83 6.74
C GLY A 773 1.52 15.77 6.80
N ASP A 774 1.19 14.53 7.19
CA ASP A 774 2.19 13.49 7.47
C ASP A 774 2.28 12.41 6.35
N PHE A 775 1.21 12.19 5.57
CA PHE A 775 1.22 11.11 4.56
C PHE A 775 1.84 11.63 3.25
N ALA A 776 2.87 10.92 2.77
CA ALA A 776 3.40 11.13 1.42
C ALA A 776 2.33 10.82 0.36
N GLU A 777 2.31 11.56 -0.76
CA GLU A 777 1.32 11.34 -1.82
C GLU A 777 1.39 9.90 -2.39
N TYR A 778 2.61 9.43 -2.61
CA TYR A 778 2.93 8.11 -3.17
C TYR A 778 4.03 7.43 -2.37
N THR A 779 4.03 6.10 -2.37
CA THR A 779 5.11 5.28 -1.81
C THR A 779 6.35 5.32 -2.72
N ASP A 780 7.56 5.28 -2.15
CA ASP A 780 8.80 5.24 -2.92
C ASP A 780 8.96 3.92 -3.72
N PRO A 781 9.42 3.96 -4.99
CA PRO A 781 9.72 2.77 -5.79
C PRO A 781 10.70 1.82 -5.11
N GLU A 782 10.48 0.51 -5.22
CA GLU A 782 11.23 -0.52 -4.49
C GLU A 782 12.75 -0.48 -4.78
N ILE A 783 13.12 -0.04 -5.98
CA ILE A 783 14.51 0.13 -6.44
C ILE A 783 15.32 1.18 -5.66
N LEU A 784 14.67 2.10 -4.93
CA LEU A 784 15.34 3.10 -4.08
C LEU A 784 15.61 2.62 -2.64
N ARG A 785 15.09 1.44 -2.27
CA ARG A 785 14.92 0.99 -0.87
C ARG A 785 15.26 -0.49 -0.66
N THR A 786 15.88 -1.13 -1.66
CA THR A 786 16.32 -2.53 -1.61
C THR A 786 17.72 -2.71 -2.23
N PRO A 787 18.48 -3.77 -1.87
CA PRO A 787 19.75 -4.09 -2.52
C PRO A 787 19.56 -4.58 -3.97
N ILE A 788 20.38 -4.05 -4.90
CA ILE A 788 20.22 -4.24 -6.35
C ILE A 788 21.33 -5.08 -7.01
N GLU A 789 22.16 -5.82 -6.25
CA GLU A 789 23.30 -6.55 -6.83
C GLU A 789 22.91 -7.65 -7.82
N GLY A 790 21.75 -8.30 -7.65
CA GLY A 790 21.23 -9.27 -8.61
C GLY A 790 20.86 -8.62 -9.94
N VAL A 791 20.24 -7.45 -9.88
CA VAL A 791 19.84 -6.63 -11.03
C VAL A 791 21.07 -6.15 -11.80
N VAL A 792 22.05 -5.56 -11.10
CA VAL A 792 23.29 -5.06 -11.70
C VAL A 792 24.06 -6.20 -12.39
N LEU A 793 24.09 -7.40 -11.79
CA LEU A 793 24.71 -8.57 -12.42
C LEU A 793 23.93 -9.03 -13.66
N GLN A 794 22.60 -9.16 -13.58
CA GLN A 794 21.77 -9.57 -14.70
C GLN A 794 21.95 -8.60 -15.89
N MET A 795 21.79 -7.29 -15.66
CA MET A 795 21.93 -6.26 -16.69
C MET A 795 23.32 -6.31 -17.35
N LYS A 796 24.41 -6.31 -16.57
CA LYS A 796 25.76 -6.41 -17.13
C LYS A 796 25.99 -7.74 -17.87
N SER A 797 25.37 -8.84 -17.43
CA SER A 797 25.47 -10.14 -18.13
C SER A 797 24.79 -10.14 -19.50
N MET A 798 23.77 -9.29 -19.68
CA MET A 798 23.06 -9.04 -20.94
C MET A 798 23.75 -7.96 -21.82
N GLY A 799 25.00 -7.60 -21.52
CA GLY A 799 25.77 -6.59 -22.26
C GLY A 799 25.47 -5.13 -21.88
N LEU A 800 24.63 -4.88 -20.86
CA LEU A 800 24.35 -3.51 -20.39
C LEU A 800 25.43 -3.05 -19.40
N HIS A 801 26.65 -2.86 -19.91
CA HIS A 801 27.84 -2.52 -19.11
C HIS A 801 27.66 -1.27 -18.24
N ASN A 802 27.06 -0.22 -18.83
CA ASN A 802 26.84 1.10 -18.24
C ASN A 802 25.42 1.20 -17.64
N VAL A 803 25.18 0.49 -16.52
CA VAL A 803 23.87 0.45 -15.82
C VAL A 803 23.32 1.84 -15.49
N ILE A 804 24.19 2.84 -15.24
CA ILE A 804 23.79 4.25 -15.00
C ILE A 804 22.98 4.85 -16.15
N ASN A 805 23.21 4.41 -17.40
CA ASN A 805 22.59 4.96 -18.61
C ASN A 805 21.35 4.15 -19.05
N PHE A 806 20.90 3.20 -18.22
CA PHE A 806 19.70 2.41 -18.49
C PHE A 806 18.43 3.23 -18.22
N PRO A 807 17.37 3.12 -19.06
CA PRO A 807 16.13 3.85 -18.88
C PRO A 807 15.26 3.24 -17.76
N PHE A 808 15.64 3.45 -16.51
CA PHE A 808 14.73 3.20 -15.38
C PHE A 808 13.59 4.24 -15.36
N PRO A 809 12.35 3.85 -15.01
CA PRO A 809 11.30 4.81 -14.65
C PRO A 809 11.71 5.69 -13.47
N THR A 810 12.43 5.13 -12.48
CA THR A 810 13.19 5.91 -11.50
C THR A 810 14.58 5.27 -11.27
N PRO A 811 15.69 5.99 -11.55
CA PRO A 811 17.02 5.40 -11.49
C PRO A 811 17.49 5.11 -10.04
N PRO A 812 18.21 4.00 -9.81
CA PRO A 812 18.78 3.69 -8.50
C PRO A 812 19.84 4.71 -8.06
N SER A 813 20.03 4.84 -6.75
CA SER A 813 21.05 5.73 -6.20
C SER A 813 22.46 5.34 -6.63
N ARG A 814 23.31 6.34 -6.92
CA ARG A 814 24.73 6.11 -7.29
C ARG A 814 25.49 5.31 -6.23
N HIS A 815 25.16 5.51 -4.95
CA HIS A 815 25.72 4.71 -3.86
C HIS A 815 25.27 3.24 -3.94
N GLY A 816 23.99 2.98 -4.16
CA GLY A 816 23.46 1.61 -4.33
C GLY A 816 24.14 0.85 -5.47
N LEU A 817 24.36 1.52 -6.62
CA LEU A 817 25.11 0.96 -7.74
C LEU A 817 26.58 0.67 -7.38
N ALA A 818 27.27 1.61 -6.72
CA ALA A 818 28.66 1.41 -6.29
C ALA A 818 28.82 0.26 -5.28
N LYS A 819 27.88 0.14 -4.33
CA LYS A 819 27.84 -0.96 -3.35
C LYS A 819 27.53 -2.31 -4.00
N ALA A 820 26.60 -2.34 -4.96
CA ALA A 820 26.32 -3.51 -5.77
C ALA A 820 27.57 -3.97 -6.54
N GLU A 821 28.29 -3.05 -7.20
CA GLU A 821 29.57 -3.39 -7.85
C GLU A 821 30.65 -3.87 -6.85
N LYS A 822 30.79 -3.24 -5.68
CA LYS A 822 31.73 -3.66 -4.63
C LYS A 822 31.46 -5.12 -4.22
N LEU A 823 30.20 -5.47 -3.95
CA LEU A 823 29.80 -6.85 -3.64
C LEU A 823 30.06 -7.83 -4.80
N LEU A 824 29.72 -7.46 -6.04
CA LEU A 824 29.96 -8.33 -7.19
C LEU A 824 31.45 -8.53 -7.48
N LYS A 825 32.32 -7.55 -7.19
CA LYS A 825 33.78 -7.69 -7.22
C LYS A 825 34.27 -8.61 -6.10
N ASN A 826 33.73 -8.49 -4.88
CA ASN A 826 34.04 -9.40 -3.76
C ASN A 826 33.68 -10.87 -4.06
N LEU A 827 32.55 -11.11 -4.75
CA LEU A 827 32.15 -12.44 -5.20
C LEU A 827 32.94 -12.94 -6.44
N GLY A 828 33.81 -12.12 -7.03
CA GLY A 828 34.53 -12.41 -8.27
C GLY A 828 33.63 -12.49 -9.52
N ALA A 829 32.42 -11.93 -9.44
CA ALA A 829 31.46 -11.87 -10.55
C ALA A 829 31.79 -10.74 -11.53
N LEU A 830 32.42 -9.66 -11.04
CA LEU A 830 32.98 -8.59 -11.86
C LEU A 830 34.51 -8.51 -11.71
N THR A 831 35.20 -8.02 -12.75
CA THR A 831 36.60 -7.60 -12.70
C THR A 831 36.76 -6.29 -11.90
N GLY A 832 38.00 -5.87 -11.60
CA GLY A 832 38.26 -4.54 -11.02
C GLY A 832 37.63 -3.40 -11.84
N GLU A 833 37.69 -3.52 -13.16
CA GLU A 833 37.08 -2.61 -14.16
C GLU A 833 35.54 -2.68 -14.24
N GLY A 834 34.88 -3.59 -13.52
CA GLY A 834 33.41 -3.71 -13.51
C GLY A 834 32.83 -4.51 -14.68
N GLN A 835 33.64 -5.34 -15.36
CA GLN A 835 33.24 -6.22 -16.46
C GLN A 835 32.87 -7.63 -15.97
N VAL A 836 31.93 -8.32 -16.63
CA VAL A 836 31.42 -9.62 -16.16
C VAL A 836 32.38 -10.77 -16.43
N THR A 837 32.85 -11.42 -15.37
CA THR A 837 33.73 -12.58 -15.45
C THR A 837 32.98 -13.84 -15.90
N GLN A 838 33.70 -14.91 -16.24
CA GLN A 838 33.07 -16.22 -16.50
C GLN A 838 32.32 -16.76 -15.28
N ILE A 839 32.75 -16.40 -14.06
CA ILE A 839 32.01 -16.67 -12.81
C ILE A 839 30.72 -15.84 -12.82
N GLY A 840 30.79 -14.54 -13.10
CA GLY A 840 29.61 -13.66 -13.14
C GLY A 840 28.52 -14.16 -14.10
N ARG A 841 28.88 -14.61 -15.30
CA ARG A 841 27.93 -15.20 -16.27
C ARG A 841 27.31 -16.51 -15.78
N ARG A 842 28.04 -17.33 -15.01
CA ARG A 842 27.50 -18.54 -14.36
C ARG A 842 26.66 -18.24 -13.12
N LEU A 843 26.84 -17.07 -12.50
CA LEU A 843 26.03 -16.61 -11.37
C LEU A 843 24.68 -16.04 -11.87
N SER A 844 24.66 -15.36 -13.03
CA SER A 844 23.44 -14.75 -13.59
C SER A 844 22.42 -15.74 -14.16
N THR A 845 22.77 -17.01 -14.40
CA THR A 845 21.80 -18.04 -14.81
C THR A 845 20.92 -18.54 -13.67
N TYR A 846 21.27 -18.28 -12.40
CA TYR A 846 20.48 -18.67 -11.24
C TYR A 846 19.49 -17.57 -10.84
N PRO A 847 18.18 -17.85 -10.69
CA PRO A 847 17.18 -16.87 -10.28
C PRO A 847 17.20 -16.61 -8.76
N LEU A 848 18.33 -16.10 -8.26
CA LEU A 848 18.70 -15.95 -6.85
C LEU A 848 19.64 -14.75 -6.65
N SER A 849 19.90 -14.36 -5.40
CA SER A 849 21.00 -13.44 -5.07
C SER A 849 22.34 -14.01 -5.57
N PRO A 850 23.26 -13.17 -6.11
CA PRO A 850 24.61 -13.57 -6.52
C PRO A 850 25.40 -14.33 -5.44
N ARG A 851 25.10 -14.08 -4.16
CA ARG A 851 25.63 -14.82 -3.00
C ARG A 851 25.35 -16.32 -3.06
N PHE A 852 24.09 -16.67 -3.36
CA PHE A 852 23.65 -18.05 -3.51
C PHE A 852 24.14 -18.66 -4.84
N GLY A 853 24.23 -17.85 -5.91
CA GLY A 853 24.87 -18.26 -7.16
C GLY A 853 26.36 -18.63 -6.95
N LYS A 854 27.09 -17.90 -6.10
CA LYS A 854 28.47 -18.21 -5.70
C LYS A 854 28.56 -19.52 -4.92
N MET A 855 27.61 -19.80 -4.02
CA MET A 855 27.52 -21.10 -3.33
C MET A 855 27.30 -22.25 -4.31
N LEU A 856 26.32 -22.13 -5.22
CA LEU A 856 26.05 -23.13 -6.26
C LEU A 856 27.27 -23.35 -7.17
N TYR A 857 27.96 -22.28 -7.57
CA TYR A 857 29.17 -22.35 -8.41
C TYR A 857 30.31 -23.15 -7.76
N ILE A 858 30.51 -23.06 -6.43
CA ILE A 858 31.57 -23.82 -5.72
C ILE A 858 31.08 -25.23 -5.33
N GLY A 859 29.75 -25.46 -5.29
CA GLY A 859 29.13 -26.68 -4.78
C GLY A 859 29.47 -27.99 -5.50
N HIS A 860 30.16 -27.93 -6.65
CA HIS A 860 30.66 -29.12 -7.36
C HIS A 860 31.78 -29.86 -6.60
N GLN A 861 32.39 -29.26 -5.58
CA GLN A 861 33.48 -29.86 -4.81
C GLN A 861 32.98 -30.96 -3.86
N HIS A 862 33.77 -32.04 -3.71
CA HIS A 862 33.53 -33.16 -2.80
C HIS A 862 32.13 -33.82 -2.89
N GLY A 863 31.47 -33.74 -4.05
CA GLY A 863 30.10 -34.24 -4.23
C GLY A 863 29.06 -33.50 -3.37
N CYS A 864 29.31 -32.25 -2.98
CA CYS A 864 28.41 -31.50 -2.10
C CYS A 864 27.14 -30.99 -2.80
N MET A 865 27.09 -31.00 -4.14
CA MET A 865 26.08 -30.29 -4.93
C MET A 865 24.62 -30.52 -4.50
N PRO A 866 24.14 -31.76 -4.23
CA PRO A 866 22.76 -31.97 -3.80
C PRO A 866 22.42 -31.25 -2.47
N TYR A 867 23.36 -31.25 -1.53
CA TYR A 867 23.25 -30.58 -0.24
C TYR A 867 23.36 -29.06 -0.37
N VAL A 868 24.21 -28.56 -1.27
CA VAL A 868 24.34 -27.12 -1.55
C VAL A 868 23.05 -26.60 -2.17
N ILE A 869 22.44 -27.32 -3.11
CA ILE A 869 21.15 -26.96 -3.70
C ILE A 869 20.04 -26.97 -2.65
N ALA A 870 20.01 -27.98 -1.76
CA ALA A 870 19.05 -28.04 -0.65
C ALA A 870 19.22 -26.86 0.33
N LEU A 871 20.46 -26.57 0.74
CA LEU A 871 20.78 -25.47 1.64
C LEU A 871 20.48 -24.10 1.02
N VAL A 872 20.84 -23.89 -0.25
CA VAL A 872 20.52 -22.66 -0.99
C VAL A 872 19.02 -22.46 -1.10
N ALA A 873 18.25 -23.51 -1.39
CA ALA A 873 16.78 -23.41 -1.44
C ALA A 873 16.18 -23.04 -0.07
N ALA A 874 16.67 -23.64 1.02
CA ALA A 874 16.24 -23.33 2.38
C ALA A 874 16.57 -21.86 2.78
N LEU A 875 17.78 -21.39 2.49
CA LEU A 875 18.22 -20.02 2.80
C LEU A 875 17.58 -18.95 1.91
N ALA A 876 17.21 -19.29 0.67
CA ALA A 876 16.61 -18.36 -0.28
C ALA A 876 15.11 -18.12 -0.06
N VAL A 877 14.39 -19.08 0.54
CA VAL A 877 13.00 -18.87 1.01
C VAL A 877 13.00 -18.14 2.36
N GLY A 878 13.89 -18.54 3.28
CA GLY A 878 13.98 -17.94 4.61
C GLY A 878 12.83 -18.32 5.56
N ASP A 879 12.93 -17.87 6.82
CA ASP A 879 11.88 -18.00 7.87
C ASP A 879 11.18 -19.38 7.95
N LEU A 880 11.94 -20.47 7.76
CA LEU A 880 11.38 -21.83 7.72
C LEU A 880 10.79 -22.29 9.06
N PHE A 881 11.25 -21.73 10.17
CA PHE A 881 10.87 -22.15 11.53
C PHE A 881 9.84 -21.19 12.12
N VAL A 882 8.85 -21.71 12.84
CA VAL A 882 7.95 -20.89 13.65
C VAL A 882 8.73 -20.34 14.85
N ASN A 883 8.65 -19.04 15.11
CA ASN A 883 9.34 -18.46 16.27
C ASN A 883 8.65 -18.86 17.57
N GLN A 884 9.42 -19.06 18.65
CA GLN A 884 8.88 -19.47 19.97
C GLN A 884 7.70 -18.59 20.42
N ASN A 885 7.84 -17.27 20.27
CA ASN A 885 6.80 -16.29 20.65
C ASN A 885 5.49 -16.40 19.84
N GLU A 886 5.47 -17.10 18.69
CA GLU A 886 4.28 -17.25 17.85
C GLU A 886 3.35 -18.39 18.30
N PHE A 887 3.88 -19.48 18.88
CA PHE A 887 3.07 -20.60 19.40
C PHE A 887 3.09 -20.68 20.94
N ASN A 888 4.08 -20.06 21.57
CA ASN A 888 4.19 -19.87 23.00
C ASN A 888 4.44 -18.37 23.28
N PRO A 889 3.41 -17.52 23.17
CA PRO A 889 3.50 -16.16 23.68
C PRO A 889 3.71 -16.22 25.20
N PRO A 890 4.49 -15.29 25.80
CA PRO A 890 4.58 -15.19 27.25
C PRO A 890 3.17 -14.99 27.84
N PRO A 891 2.91 -15.45 29.08
CA PRO A 891 1.67 -15.09 29.76
C PRO A 891 1.56 -13.56 29.84
N PRO A 892 0.34 -12.98 29.80
CA PRO A 892 0.18 -11.58 30.10
C PRO A 892 0.77 -11.33 31.49
N LYS A 893 1.69 -10.37 31.61
CA LYS A 893 2.05 -9.87 32.94
C LYS A 893 0.74 -9.46 33.63
N PRO A 894 0.47 -9.88 34.89
CA PRO A 894 -0.55 -9.19 35.68
C PRO A 894 -0.19 -7.71 35.67
N SER A 895 -1.18 -6.84 35.46
CA SER A 895 -0.92 -5.41 35.35
C SER A 895 -0.24 -4.93 36.62
N GLU A 896 0.91 -4.27 36.46
CA GLU A 896 1.51 -3.44 37.50
C GLU A 896 0.55 -2.25 37.71
N LYS A 897 -0.58 -2.49 38.40
CA LYS A 897 -1.40 -1.44 39.02
C LYS A 897 -0.42 -0.62 39.86
N LYS A 898 -0.37 0.70 39.63
CA LYS A 898 0.41 1.58 40.49
C LYS A 898 -0.18 1.53 41.89
N ASP A 899 0.68 1.69 42.89
CA ASP A 899 0.29 1.84 44.30
C ASP A 899 -0.38 3.22 44.57
N ASP A 900 -1.52 3.45 43.94
CA ASP A 900 -2.45 4.53 44.27
C ASP A 900 -3.54 3.94 45.19
N SER A 901 -3.53 4.33 46.47
CA SER A 901 -4.33 3.74 47.55
C SER A 901 -5.82 4.13 47.54
N ASP A 902 -6.62 3.37 48.29
CA ASP A 902 -8.05 3.57 48.60
C ASP A 902 -9.08 3.13 47.53
N SER A 903 -8.96 1.88 47.05
CA SER A 903 -10.14 1.05 46.72
C SER A 903 -9.99 -0.36 47.33
N SER A 904 -11.09 -0.92 47.85
CA SER A 904 -11.08 -2.12 48.71
C SER A 904 -11.32 -3.45 47.99
N ASP A 905 -11.44 -3.42 46.66
CA ASP A 905 -11.76 -4.60 45.84
C ASP A 905 -10.47 -5.22 45.26
N ASP A 906 -9.84 -6.04 46.10
CA ASP A 906 -8.64 -6.83 45.80
C ASP A 906 -9.00 -8.03 44.89
N GLU A 907 -9.30 -7.75 43.62
CA GLU A 907 -9.56 -8.75 42.56
C GLU A 907 -8.34 -9.66 42.33
N ARG A 908 -8.18 -10.66 43.20
CA ARG A 908 -7.23 -11.74 43.01
C ARG A 908 -7.68 -12.59 41.83
N ILE A 909 -6.95 -12.49 40.72
CA ILE A 909 -7.12 -13.38 39.57
C ILE A 909 -6.98 -14.82 40.06
N VAL A 910 -8.11 -15.54 40.15
CA VAL A 910 -8.16 -16.91 40.63
C VAL A 910 -7.55 -17.81 39.56
N TYR A 911 -6.28 -18.18 39.73
CA TYR A 911 -5.54 -19.05 38.82
C TYR A 911 -6.20 -20.44 38.78
N THR A 912 -6.94 -20.70 37.70
CA THR A 912 -7.88 -21.81 37.57
C THR A 912 -7.17 -23.13 37.23
N ASN A 913 -7.90 -24.24 37.32
CA ASN A 913 -7.41 -25.52 36.78
C ASN A 913 -7.23 -25.49 35.25
N THR A 914 -8.00 -24.66 34.53
CA THR A 914 -7.79 -24.39 33.10
C THR A 914 -6.48 -23.64 32.83
N ASP A 915 -6.14 -22.61 33.63
CA ASP A 915 -4.85 -21.91 33.49
C ASP A 915 -3.67 -22.85 33.78
N ARG A 916 -3.79 -23.72 34.79
CA ARG A 916 -2.80 -24.77 35.10
C ARG A 916 -2.58 -25.74 33.93
N LEU A 917 -3.64 -26.14 33.24
CA LEU A 917 -3.56 -27.00 32.05
C LEU A 917 -2.90 -26.25 30.89
N GLU A 918 -3.32 -25.01 30.59
CA GLU A 918 -2.72 -24.18 29.55
C GLU A 918 -1.22 -23.95 29.78
N ASP A 919 -0.79 -23.64 31.00
CA ASP A 919 0.64 -23.45 31.33
C ASP A 919 1.44 -24.76 31.34
N THR A 920 0.83 -25.90 31.67
CA THR A 920 1.48 -27.22 31.56
C THR A 920 1.72 -27.58 30.09
N GLU A 921 0.71 -27.42 29.23
CA GLU A 921 0.88 -27.61 27.77
C GLU A 921 1.89 -26.61 27.19
N ARG A 922 1.88 -25.36 27.65
CA ARG A 922 2.83 -24.30 27.24
C ARG A 922 4.27 -24.71 27.54
N GLU A 923 4.53 -25.27 28.73
CA GLU A 923 5.85 -25.76 29.11
C GLU A 923 6.25 -27.00 28.29
N GLN A 924 5.31 -27.92 28.03
CA GLN A 924 5.56 -29.08 27.17
C GLN A 924 5.90 -28.67 25.73
N ARG A 925 5.12 -27.76 25.12
CA ARG A 925 5.43 -27.20 23.79
C ARG A 925 6.80 -26.49 23.76
N ALA A 926 7.24 -25.87 24.86
CA ALA A 926 8.58 -25.29 24.96
C ALA A 926 9.69 -26.36 25.03
N LYS A 927 9.50 -27.43 25.81
CA LYS A 927 10.39 -28.60 25.88
C LYS A 927 10.53 -29.27 24.52
N ASP A 928 9.43 -29.39 23.78
CA ASP A 928 9.37 -30.02 22.46
C ASP A 928 10.07 -29.18 21.39
N TYR A 929 9.85 -27.86 21.38
CA TYR A 929 10.61 -26.94 20.53
C TYR A 929 12.12 -26.99 20.79
N ALA A 930 12.53 -27.01 22.08
CA ALA A 930 13.93 -27.13 22.46
C ALA A 930 14.56 -28.46 22.00
N ARG A 931 13.80 -29.56 22.11
CA ARG A 931 14.14 -30.92 21.65
C ARG A 931 14.30 -30.98 20.12
N VAL A 932 13.35 -30.45 19.35
CA VAL A 932 13.41 -30.37 17.88
C VAL A 932 14.61 -29.54 17.43
N HIS A 933 14.83 -28.36 17.99
CA HIS A 933 15.98 -27.53 17.63
C HIS A 933 17.33 -28.16 17.99
N ARG A 934 17.40 -29.03 19.02
CA ARG A 934 18.60 -29.82 19.31
C ARG A 934 18.82 -30.93 18.27
N LEU A 935 17.76 -31.67 17.91
CA LEU A 935 17.82 -32.72 16.88
C LEU A 935 18.30 -32.19 15.53
N LEU A 936 17.78 -31.02 15.11
CA LEU A 936 18.17 -30.37 13.86
C LEU A 936 19.58 -29.78 13.86
N SER A 937 20.24 -29.72 15.03
CA SER A 937 21.64 -29.28 15.16
C SER A 937 22.63 -30.46 15.21
N LYS A 938 22.19 -31.70 14.91
CA LYS A 938 22.99 -32.94 15.01
C LYS A 938 24.35 -32.88 14.31
N HIS A 939 24.45 -32.24 13.14
CA HIS A 939 25.70 -32.21 12.37
C HIS A 939 26.69 -31.14 12.85
N ASP A 940 26.19 -30.08 13.50
CA ASP A 940 26.98 -28.95 13.99
C ASP A 940 26.11 -28.05 14.88
N ASP A 941 26.56 -27.83 16.12
CA ASP A 941 25.96 -26.91 17.09
C ASP A 941 26.29 -25.43 16.79
N ASN A 942 27.34 -25.19 16.00
CA ASN A 942 27.86 -23.87 15.66
C ASN A 942 27.45 -23.34 14.27
N SER A 943 26.39 -23.88 13.65
CA SER A 943 25.95 -23.50 12.31
C SER A 943 24.43 -23.54 12.13
N ASP A 944 23.82 -22.36 12.12
CA ASP A 944 22.41 -22.22 11.72
C ASP A 944 22.19 -22.68 10.27
N ALA A 945 23.16 -22.50 9.38
CA ALA A 945 23.07 -22.99 8.00
C ALA A 945 22.95 -24.53 7.93
N LEU A 946 23.67 -25.26 8.78
CA LEU A 946 23.56 -26.73 8.81
C LEU A 946 22.24 -27.19 9.45
N LYS A 947 21.67 -26.43 10.40
CA LYS A 947 20.27 -26.62 10.86
C LYS A 947 19.24 -26.43 9.73
N TYR A 948 19.41 -25.41 8.87
CA TYR A 948 18.55 -25.25 7.69
C TYR A 948 18.66 -26.45 6.73
N LEU A 949 19.87 -27.00 6.52
CA LEU A 949 20.09 -28.21 5.72
C LEU A 949 19.43 -29.44 6.35
N SER A 950 19.67 -29.71 7.64
CA SER A 950 19.06 -30.85 8.34
C SER A 950 17.53 -30.78 8.32
N ALA A 951 16.94 -29.58 8.44
CA ALA A 951 15.50 -29.40 8.38
C ALA A 951 14.90 -29.73 7.00
N ILE A 952 15.46 -29.20 5.90
CA ILE A 952 14.95 -29.50 4.54
C ILE A 952 15.21 -30.95 4.11
N CYS A 953 16.31 -31.56 4.57
CA CYS A 953 16.54 -32.99 4.40
C CYS A 953 15.50 -33.80 5.17
N ALA A 954 15.26 -33.53 6.46
CA ALA A 954 14.28 -34.25 7.27
C ALA A 954 12.85 -34.15 6.72
N TYR A 955 12.43 -32.96 6.28
CA TYR A 955 11.13 -32.75 5.63
C TYR A 955 10.93 -33.64 4.40
N ALA A 956 11.98 -33.86 3.61
CA ALA A 956 11.89 -34.72 2.42
C ALA A 956 11.81 -36.24 2.73
N TYR A 957 12.03 -36.66 3.98
CA TYR A 957 11.79 -38.04 4.43
C TYR A 957 10.36 -38.29 4.92
N ALA A 958 9.61 -37.25 5.31
CA ALA A 958 8.25 -37.36 5.82
C ALA A 958 7.25 -37.88 4.75
N PRO A 959 6.27 -38.72 5.13
CA PRO A 959 5.21 -39.18 4.23
C PRO A 959 4.13 -38.11 4.02
N ASP A 960 3.74 -37.41 5.09
CA ASP A 960 2.95 -36.18 5.04
C ASP A 960 3.81 -35.01 5.54
N GLY A 961 3.96 -34.00 4.68
CA GLY A 961 4.72 -32.79 4.98
C GLY A 961 3.95 -31.78 5.84
N ASP A 962 2.62 -31.78 5.84
CA ASP A 962 1.83 -30.84 6.66
C ASP A 962 1.85 -31.28 8.13
N ALA A 963 1.43 -32.52 8.44
CA ALA A 963 1.48 -33.04 9.82
C ALA A 963 2.91 -33.07 10.41
N PHE A 964 3.92 -33.43 9.59
CA PHE A 964 5.32 -33.35 10.02
C PHE A 964 5.79 -31.91 10.30
N SER A 965 5.26 -30.93 9.56
CA SER A 965 5.60 -29.53 9.81
C SER A 965 5.08 -29.03 11.15
N GLU A 966 3.86 -29.43 11.54
CA GLU A 966 3.30 -29.08 12.85
C GLU A 966 4.13 -29.68 13.99
N GLN A 967 4.45 -30.98 13.91
CA GLN A 967 5.29 -31.67 14.90
C GLN A 967 6.70 -31.08 15.05
N MET A 968 7.26 -30.53 13.96
CA MET A 968 8.62 -29.97 13.92
C MET A 968 8.67 -28.44 14.03
N PHE A 969 7.54 -27.76 14.29
CA PHE A 969 7.45 -26.30 14.36
C PHE A 969 7.94 -25.59 13.07
N PHE A 970 7.63 -26.18 11.92
CA PHE A 970 8.00 -25.70 10.58
C PHE A 970 6.86 -24.94 9.91
N ARG A 971 7.20 -23.95 9.07
CA ARG A 971 6.23 -23.29 8.18
C ARG A 971 6.03 -24.14 6.92
N ALA A 972 5.01 -25.01 6.91
CA ALA A 972 4.75 -25.97 5.82
C ALA A 972 4.78 -25.37 4.40
N LYS A 973 4.18 -24.18 4.22
CA LYS A 973 4.24 -23.41 2.96
C LYS A 973 5.67 -23.11 2.50
N ALA A 974 6.53 -22.68 3.43
CA ALA A 974 7.92 -22.35 3.14
C ALA A 974 8.75 -23.61 2.79
N PHE A 975 8.47 -24.76 3.42
CA PHE A 975 9.10 -26.04 3.04
C PHE A 975 8.62 -26.58 1.68
N LYS A 976 7.35 -26.40 1.34
CA LYS A 976 6.82 -26.69 -0.01
C LYS A 976 7.50 -25.82 -1.07
N GLU A 977 7.59 -24.51 -0.84
CA GLU A 977 8.30 -23.58 -1.75
C GLU A 977 9.81 -23.88 -1.83
N ALA A 978 10.47 -24.23 -0.71
CA ALA A 978 11.88 -24.61 -0.71
C ALA A 978 12.12 -25.94 -1.45
N THR A 979 11.19 -26.89 -1.37
CA THR A 979 11.26 -28.17 -2.11
C THR A 979 11.07 -27.96 -3.62
N GLN A 980 10.12 -27.10 -4.02
CA GLN A 980 9.94 -26.68 -5.41
C GLN A 980 11.18 -25.95 -5.95
N LEU A 981 11.76 -25.03 -5.15
CA LEU A 981 12.98 -24.32 -5.49
C LEU A 981 14.18 -25.25 -5.63
N ARG A 982 14.33 -26.22 -4.71
CA ARG A 982 15.37 -27.24 -4.76
C ARG A 982 15.31 -28.05 -6.07
N ARG A 983 14.11 -28.46 -6.50
CA ARG A 983 13.91 -29.12 -7.81
C ARG A 983 14.31 -28.21 -8.97
N GLN A 984 13.80 -26.97 -9.01
CA GLN A 984 14.13 -26.00 -10.06
C GLN A 984 15.65 -25.77 -10.17
N LEU A 985 16.34 -25.65 -9.05
CA LEU A 985 17.79 -25.45 -9.01
C LEU A 985 18.56 -26.71 -9.42
N THR A 986 18.10 -27.92 -9.07
CA THR A 986 18.66 -29.16 -9.62
C THR A 986 18.58 -29.18 -11.14
N ASP A 987 17.43 -28.86 -11.73
CA ASP A 987 17.25 -28.87 -13.18
C ASP A 987 18.10 -27.78 -13.88
N ILE A 988 18.22 -26.57 -13.30
CA ILE A 988 19.09 -25.49 -13.80
C ILE A 988 20.58 -25.84 -13.66
N VAL A 989 21.00 -26.49 -12.57
CA VAL A 989 22.40 -26.95 -12.41
C VAL A 989 22.71 -28.05 -13.43
N ARG A 990 21.77 -28.97 -13.67
CA ARG A 990 21.93 -30.09 -14.61
C ARG A 990 21.97 -29.64 -16.07
N SER A 991 21.16 -28.67 -16.47
CA SER A 991 21.17 -28.12 -17.84
C SER A 991 22.46 -27.35 -18.14
N ASN A 992 22.96 -26.55 -17.18
CA ASN A 992 24.19 -25.77 -17.34
C ASN A 992 25.47 -26.59 -17.11
N ASN A 993 25.40 -27.76 -16.47
CA ASN A 993 26.55 -28.63 -16.17
C ASN A 993 26.20 -30.12 -16.38
N PRO A 994 26.09 -30.60 -17.62
CA PRO A 994 25.81 -32.01 -17.90
C PRO A 994 26.80 -32.95 -17.22
N GLY A 995 26.31 -34.06 -16.66
CA GLY A 995 27.12 -35.08 -15.98
C GLY A 995 27.59 -34.73 -14.56
N LEU A 996 27.42 -33.48 -14.08
CA LEU A 996 27.79 -33.09 -12.71
C LEU A 996 26.79 -33.59 -11.64
N LEU A 997 25.54 -33.79 -12.03
CA LEU A 997 24.43 -34.14 -11.14
C LEU A 997 23.43 -35.05 -11.88
N GLY A 998 22.84 -36.00 -11.15
CA GLY A 998 21.81 -36.89 -11.65
C GLY A 998 20.43 -36.23 -11.79
N ALA A 999 19.38 -37.05 -11.71
CA ALA A 999 18.00 -36.57 -11.57
C ALA A 999 17.75 -35.93 -10.19
N TYR A 1000 16.57 -35.32 -10.02
CA TYR A 1000 16.16 -34.81 -8.71
C TYR A 1000 15.83 -35.95 -7.72
N GLU A 1001 16.72 -36.16 -6.76
CA GLU A 1001 16.52 -37.07 -5.63
C GLU A 1001 15.84 -36.32 -4.47
N ALA A 1002 14.61 -36.69 -4.12
CA ALA A 1002 13.91 -36.04 -3.00
C ALA A 1002 14.64 -36.29 -1.66
N LYS A 1003 14.98 -37.55 -1.38
CA LYS A 1003 15.64 -37.99 -0.14
C LYS A 1003 17.16 -37.98 -0.33
N LEU A 1004 17.91 -37.36 0.58
CA LEU A 1004 19.38 -37.31 0.57
C LEU A 1004 19.94 -38.05 1.79
N PRO A 1005 21.01 -38.87 1.65
CA PRO A 1005 21.68 -39.52 2.78
C PRO A 1005 22.33 -38.50 3.72
N GLU A 1006 22.79 -38.94 4.91
CA GLU A 1006 23.47 -38.02 5.84
C GLU A 1006 24.82 -37.53 5.27
N PRO A 1007 25.12 -36.21 5.34
CA PRO A 1007 26.37 -35.66 4.81
C PRO A 1007 27.58 -36.11 5.62
N THR A 1008 28.64 -36.56 4.96
CA THR A 1008 29.87 -37.03 5.63
C THR A 1008 30.59 -35.87 6.34
N PRO A 1009 31.42 -36.13 7.38
CA PRO A 1009 32.20 -35.08 8.06
C PRO A 1009 33.12 -34.25 7.16
N LYS A 1010 33.54 -34.80 6.00
CA LYS A 1010 34.28 -34.04 4.97
C LYS A 1010 33.36 -33.06 4.22
N GLN A 1011 32.16 -33.51 3.83
CA GLN A 1011 31.15 -32.67 3.19
C GLN A 1011 30.62 -31.59 4.14
N VAL A 1012 30.42 -31.89 5.43
CA VAL A 1012 30.04 -30.88 6.45
C VAL A 1012 31.07 -29.75 6.55
N LYS A 1013 32.38 -30.07 6.52
CA LYS A 1013 33.45 -29.06 6.48
C LYS A 1013 33.45 -28.25 5.19
N ALA A 1014 33.26 -28.90 4.03
CA ALA A 1014 33.18 -28.22 2.74
C ALA A 1014 31.95 -27.29 2.65
N LEU A 1015 30.79 -27.70 3.17
CA LEU A 1015 29.57 -26.90 3.22
C LEU A 1015 29.78 -25.59 4.02
N LYS A 1016 30.49 -25.64 5.16
CA LYS A 1016 30.87 -24.42 5.90
C LYS A 1016 31.72 -23.47 5.05
N GLN A 1017 32.66 -24.00 4.26
CA GLN A 1017 33.50 -23.20 3.37
C GLN A 1017 32.71 -22.60 2.19
N ILE A 1018 31.78 -23.37 1.61
CA ILE A 1018 30.91 -22.92 0.52
C ILE A 1018 30.00 -21.78 0.97
N VAL A 1019 29.37 -21.89 2.15
CA VAL A 1019 28.57 -20.80 2.75
C VAL A 1019 29.44 -19.56 3.02
N THR A 1020 30.64 -19.76 3.59
CA THR A 1020 31.60 -18.67 3.84
C THR A 1020 31.97 -17.93 2.55
N ALA A 1021 32.10 -18.64 1.43
CA ALA A 1021 32.44 -18.03 0.13
C ALA A 1021 31.29 -17.24 -0.54
N GLY A 1022 30.02 -17.51 -0.20
CA GLY A 1022 28.87 -16.72 -0.65
C GLY A 1022 28.62 -15.44 0.17
N PHE A 1023 29.20 -15.38 1.37
CA PHE A 1023 29.00 -14.31 2.36
C PHE A 1023 30.34 -13.77 2.89
N ILE A 1024 31.38 -13.78 2.05
CA ILE A 1024 32.78 -13.49 2.43
C ILE A 1024 33.03 -12.02 2.86
N ASP A 1025 32.12 -11.13 2.52
CA ASP A 1025 32.04 -9.73 2.96
C ASP A 1025 31.23 -9.56 4.27
N HIS A 1026 30.36 -10.51 4.61
CA HIS A 1026 29.56 -10.51 5.83
C HIS A 1026 30.29 -11.26 6.97
N VAL A 1027 31.49 -10.79 7.31
CA VAL A 1027 32.30 -11.31 8.42
C VAL A 1027 32.12 -10.41 9.65
N ALA A 1028 31.96 -11.03 10.83
CA ALA A 1028 32.03 -10.37 12.12
C ALA A 1028 33.12 -11.00 13.00
N ILE A 1029 33.87 -10.17 13.73
CA ILE A 1029 34.89 -10.56 14.71
C ILE A 1029 34.43 -10.24 16.13
N ARG A 1030 34.69 -11.11 17.10
CA ARG A 1030 34.36 -10.90 18.52
C ARG A 1030 35.14 -9.67 19.01
N ALA A 1031 34.48 -8.71 19.65
CA ALA A 1031 35.04 -7.37 19.82
C ALA A 1031 36.28 -7.33 20.74
N ASP A 1032 36.35 -8.22 21.73
CA ASP A 1032 37.52 -8.43 22.60
C ASP A 1032 38.73 -9.05 21.87
N LEU A 1033 38.50 -9.67 20.71
CA LEU A 1033 39.51 -10.27 19.83
C LEU A 1033 39.77 -9.43 18.57
N ALA A 1034 39.29 -8.18 18.54
CA ALA A 1034 39.55 -7.23 17.47
C ALA A 1034 41.00 -6.72 17.46
N PRO A 1035 41.52 -6.15 16.36
CA PRO A 1035 42.88 -5.60 16.30
C PRO A 1035 43.12 -4.45 17.29
N ILE A 1036 42.05 -3.71 17.59
CA ILE A 1036 41.98 -2.70 18.64
C ILE A 1036 40.74 -3.06 19.48
N PRO A 1037 40.91 -3.82 20.58
CA PRO A 1037 39.81 -4.15 21.48
C PRO A 1037 39.22 -2.89 22.13
N PRO A 1038 37.90 -2.81 22.30
CA PRO A 1038 37.24 -1.75 23.04
C PRO A 1038 37.35 -2.01 24.55
N GLU A 1039 37.34 -0.95 25.36
CA GLU A 1039 37.09 -1.10 26.79
C GLU A 1039 35.67 -1.64 27.01
N GLN A 1040 35.53 -2.62 27.91
CA GLN A 1040 34.25 -3.24 28.26
C GLN A 1040 33.97 -3.03 29.74
N GLU A 1041 33.04 -2.14 30.08
CA GLU A 1041 32.63 -1.90 31.47
C GLU A 1041 32.20 -3.17 32.23
N ARG A 1042 31.59 -4.13 31.51
CA ARG A 1042 30.95 -5.32 32.08
C ARG A 1042 31.09 -6.51 31.15
N ALA A 1043 31.58 -7.63 31.70
CA ALA A 1043 31.64 -8.89 30.97
C ALA A 1043 30.22 -9.41 30.59
N PRO A 1044 30.03 -9.93 29.36
CA PRO A 1044 28.72 -10.39 28.90
C PRO A 1044 28.27 -11.65 29.64
N ARG A 1045 27.04 -11.63 30.18
CA ARG A 1045 26.45 -12.75 30.94
C ARG A 1045 25.80 -13.85 30.08
N ARG A 1046 25.52 -13.57 28.80
CA ARG A 1046 24.82 -14.46 27.85
C ARG A 1046 25.47 -14.34 26.47
N ALA A 1047 25.46 -15.41 25.67
CA ALA A 1047 25.91 -15.38 24.28
C ALA A 1047 25.31 -14.23 23.46
N ILE A 1048 24.00 -13.98 23.62
CA ILE A 1048 23.27 -12.89 22.94
C ILE A 1048 23.64 -11.47 23.41
N ASP A 1049 24.53 -11.31 24.39
CA ASP A 1049 25.06 -10.02 24.84
C ASP A 1049 26.56 -9.88 24.59
N VAL A 1050 27.23 -10.88 23.99
CA VAL A 1050 28.62 -10.76 23.53
C VAL A 1050 28.69 -9.80 22.32
N PRO A 1051 29.51 -8.73 22.38
CA PRO A 1051 29.65 -7.78 21.29
C PRO A 1051 30.59 -8.29 20.19
N TYR A 1052 30.23 -8.00 18.93
CA TYR A 1052 31.04 -8.23 17.74
C TYR A 1052 31.16 -6.95 16.92
N PHE A 1053 32.24 -6.81 16.15
CA PHE A 1053 32.37 -5.80 15.10
C PHE A 1053 32.22 -6.46 13.72
N THR A 1054 31.56 -5.78 12.79
CA THR A 1054 31.39 -6.22 11.39
C THR A 1054 32.48 -5.63 10.50
N LEU A 1055 32.81 -6.33 9.41
CA LEU A 1055 33.88 -5.93 8.48
C LEU A 1055 33.62 -4.58 7.80
N PHE A 1056 32.33 -4.33 7.51
CA PHE A 1056 31.79 -3.06 7.03
C PHE A 1056 31.00 -2.40 8.15
N ARG A 1057 30.93 -1.06 8.14
CA ARG A 1057 30.26 -0.31 9.22
C ARG A 1057 28.76 -0.61 9.30
N SER A 1058 28.28 -0.89 10.51
CA SER A 1058 26.88 -1.21 10.83
C SER A 1058 26.03 0.01 11.17
N ARG A 1059 26.63 1.20 11.28
CA ARG A 1059 25.99 2.51 11.46
C ARG A 1059 26.81 3.59 10.74
N GLU A 1060 26.16 4.71 10.41
CA GLU A 1060 26.82 5.94 9.94
C GLU A 1060 27.32 6.81 11.11
N GLY A 1061 28.19 7.78 10.83
CA GLY A 1061 28.72 8.72 11.82
C GLY A 1061 30.09 8.35 12.42
N ASN A 1062 30.53 9.15 13.40
CA ASN A 1062 31.79 8.96 14.12
C ASN A 1062 31.55 8.11 15.38
N LEU A 1063 31.34 6.80 15.18
CA LEU A 1063 30.99 5.85 16.24
C LEU A 1063 32.15 5.69 17.23
N GLN A 1064 32.02 6.23 18.44
CA GLN A 1064 33.05 6.15 19.48
C GLN A 1064 32.73 5.07 20.51
N GLU A 1065 31.46 4.95 20.91
CA GLU A 1065 31.07 3.99 21.94
C GLU A 1065 31.02 2.54 21.41
N LEU A 1066 31.26 1.60 22.32
CA LEU A 1066 30.99 0.18 22.09
C LEU A 1066 29.50 -0.09 21.81
N SER A 1067 28.60 0.66 22.46
CA SER A 1067 27.14 0.57 22.28
C SER A 1067 26.68 0.79 20.84
N GLU A 1068 27.42 1.64 20.11
CA GLU A 1068 27.10 2.04 18.74
C GLU A 1068 27.73 1.13 17.69
N ARG A 1069 28.98 0.70 17.95
CA ARG A 1069 29.76 -0.16 17.06
C ARG A 1069 29.38 -1.64 17.15
N ALA A 1070 28.88 -2.09 18.31
CA ALA A 1070 28.62 -3.49 18.57
C ALA A 1070 27.37 -4.04 17.85
N VAL A 1071 27.55 -5.19 17.22
CA VAL A 1071 26.51 -6.07 16.73
C VAL A 1071 26.45 -7.31 17.62
N TYR A 1072 25.25 -7.83 17.87
CA TYR A 1072 25.02 -8.97 18.77
C TYR A 1072 24.34 -10.13 18.03
N VAL A 1073 24.51 -11.37 18.48
CA VAL A 1073 23.80 -12.52 17.89
C VAL A 1073 22.28 -12.43 18.11
N HIS A 1074 21.48 -12.81 17.11
CA HIS A 1074 20.02 -12.88 17.21
C HIS A 1074 19.56 -14.08 18.08
N PRO A 1075 18.57 -13.94 18.99
CA PRO A 1075 18.18 -15.00 19.93
C PRO A 1075 17.74 -16.34 19.30
N THR A 1076 17.24 -16.36 18.06
CA THR A 1076 16.80 -17.59 17.35
C THR A 1076 17.95 -18.41 16.73
N SER A 1077 19.18 -17.92 16.82
CA SER A 1077 20.39 -18.67 16.45
C SER A 1077 20.64 -19.82 17.42
N ILE A 1078 21.27 -20.92 16.97
CA ILE A 1078 21.76 -21.97 17.89
C ILE A 1078 22.83 -21.38 18.84
N LEU A 1079 23.65 -20.43 18.35
CA LEU A 1079 24.72 -19.79 19.12
C LEU A 1079 24.18 -19.05 20.37
N SER A 1080 22.88 -18.73 20.44
CA SER A 1080 22.28 -18.12 21.63
C SER A 1080 22.33 -19.02 22.88
N LYS A 1081 22.54 -20.33 22.70
CA LYS A 1081 22.58 -21.35 23.75
C LYS A 1081 23.99 -21.60 24.33
N LEU A 1082 25.03 -21.05 23.70
CA LEU A 1082 26.43 -21.20 24.16
C LEU A 1082 26.71 -20.36 25.41
N SER A 1083 27.75 -20.70 26.17
CA SER A 1083 28.30 -19.77 27.15
C SER A 1083 29.06 -18.63 26.46
N PRO A 1084 29.18 -17.44 27.09
CA PRO A 1084 29.98 -16.33 26.56
C PRO A 1084 31.44 -16.66 26.22
N LYS A 1085 32.02 -17.71 26.83
CA LYS A 1085 33.40 -18.15 26.58
C LYS A 1085 33.54 -18.98 25.30
N GLU A 1086 32.53 -19.79 24.98
CA GLU A 1086 32.50 -20.64 23.79
C GLU A 1086 32.16 -19.86 22.51
N MET A 1087 31.72 -18.61 22.65
CA MET A 1087 31.34 -17.76 21.53
C MET A 1087 32.50 -17.56 20.53
N PRO A 1088 32.30 -17.87 19.24
CA PRO A 1088 33.37 -18.02 18.25
C PRO A 1088 34.07 -16.69 17.93
N GLN A 1089 35.36 -16.73 17.60
CA GLN A 1089 36.11 -15.53 17.19
C GLN A 1089 35.53 -14.88 15.93
N TYR A 1090 35.15 -15.69 14.93
CA TYR A 1090 34.61 -15.23 13.65
C TYR A 1090 33.23 -15.83 13.38
N ILE A 1091 32.32 -15.00 12.88
CA ILE A 1091 30.98 -15.37 12.44
C ILE A 1091 30.77 -14.88 11.00
N ILE A 1092 30.24 -15.73 10.13
CA ILE A 1092 29.63 -15.33 8.86
C ILE A 1092 28.15 -15.17 9.08
N TYR A 1093 27.57 -14.05 8.64
CA TYR A 1093 26.14 -13.75 8.83
C TYR A 1093 25.39 -13.55 7.50
N SER A 1094 24.10 -13.86 7.50
CA SER A 1094 23.22 -13.64 6.35
C SER A 1094 22.88 -12.16 6.19
N HIS A 1095 22.48 -11.50 7.28
CA HIS A 1095 22.10 -10.09 7.32
C HIS A 1095 22.15 -9.53 8.76
N LEU A 1096 22.03 -8.21 8.88
CA LEU A 1096 21.97 -7.47 10.14
C LEU A 1096 20.59 -6.83 10.30
N GLN A 1097 19.94 -6.99 11.45
CA GLN A 1097 18.63 -6.41 11.74
C GLN A 1097 18.65 -5.51 12.97
N GLN A 1098 18.17 -4.27 12.81
CA GLN A 1098 17.90 -3.37 13.93
C GLN A 1098 16.49 -3.59 14.47
N SER A 1099 16.36 -3.78 15.79
CA SER A 1099 15.07 -3.72 16.48
C SER A 1099 14.64 -2.28 16.70
N SER A 1100 13.34 -1.99 16.68
CA SER A 1100 12.82 -0.72 17.22
C SER A 1100 13.16 -0.61 18.71
N SER A 1101 13.65 0.55 19.14
CA SER A 1101 13.83 0.82 20.57
C SER A 1101 12.49 1.17 21.19
N LEU A 1102 12.14 0.51 22.29
CA LEU A 1102 10.94 0.83 23.08
C LEU A 1102 11.23 1.86 24.18
N VAL A 1103 12.50 2.25 24.36
CA VAL A 1103 12.97 3.14 25.44
C VAL A 1103 13.69 4.33 24.82
N ALA A 1104 13.18 5.53 25.07
CA ALA A 1104 13.83 6.77 24.65
C ALA A 1104 15.23 6.89 25.26
N GLY A 1105 16.21 7.32 24.46
CA GLY A 1105 17.61 7.47 24.87
C GLY A 1105 18.48 6.21 24.80
N GLN A 1106 17.91 5.00 24.64
CA GLN A 1106 18.73 3.79 24.41
C GLN A 1106 18.95 3.53 22.92
N THR A 1107 20.23 3.40 22.53
CA THR A 1107 20.61 2.98 21.18
C THR A 1107 20.12 1.55 20.90
N PRO A 1108 19.33 1.30 19.84
CA PRO A 1108 18.80 -0.04 19.57
C PRO A 1108 19.93 -1.02 19.20
N LYS A 1109 19.94 -2.20 19.85
CA LYS A 1109 20.90 -3.27 19.54
C LYS A 1109 20.66 -3.81 18.12
N ILE A 1110 21.71 -3.79 17.30
CA ILE A 1110 21.71 -4.45 15.99
C ILE A 1110 21.97 -5.95 16.21
N ARG A 1111 21.19 -6.79 15.54
CA ARG A 1111 21.21 -8.26 15.65
C ARG A 1111 21.68 -8.90 14.35
N MET A 1112 22.78 -9.64 14.37
CA MET A 1112 23.20 -10.47 13.25
C MET A 1112 22.44 -11.79 13.21
N PHE A 1113 22.11 -12.26 12.02
CA PHE A 1113 21.60 -13.60 11.77
C PHE A 1113 22.75 -14.49 11.25
N PRO A 1114 23.48 -15.20 12.12
CA PRO A 1114 24.64 -15.99 11.74
C PRO A 1114 24.27 -17.16 10.81
N LEU A 1115 25.28 -17.67 10.11
CA LEU A 1115 25.18 -18.83 9.21
C LEU A 1115 26.17 -19.92 9.61
N VAL A 1116 27.46 -19.57 9.65
CA VAL A 1116 28.59 -20.50 9.91
C VAL A 1116 29.73 -19.79 10.66
N THR A 1117 30.55 -20.58 11.35
CA THR A 1117 31.72 -20.11 12.12
C THR A 1117 33.04 -20.62 11.49
N PRO A 1118 33.72 -19.82 10.65
CA PRO A 1118 34.99 -20.21 10.04
C PRO A 1118 36.19 -19.95 10.97
N SER A 1119 37.29 -20.65 10.74
CA SER A 1119 38.59 -20.27 11.34
C SER A 1119 39.30 -19.20 10.51
N GLY A 1120 40.21 -18.44 11.12
CA GLY A 1120 41.02 -17.44 10.41
C GLY A 1120 41.83 -18.01 9.23
N LEU A 1121 42.27 -19.27 9.32
CA LEU A 1121 42.95 -19.98 8.22
C LEU A 1121 42.01 -20.26 7.02
N GLN A 1122 40.72 -20.52 7.28
CA GLN A 1122 39.70 -20.69 6.26
C GLN A 1122 39.32 -19.35 5.62
N LEU A 1123 39.14 -18.28 6.42
CA LEU A 1123 38.96 -16.92 5.89
C LEU A 1123 40.13 -16.53 4.97
N ALA A 1124 41.37 -16.72 5.43
CA ALA A 1124 42.59 -16.47 4.66
C ALA A 1124 42.80 -17.42 3.46
N ALA A 1125 41.94 -18.42 3.26
CA ALA A 1125 41.94 -19.28 2.08
C ALA A 1125 40.83 -18.88 1.10
N ILE A 1126 39.66 -18.48 1.62
CA ILE A 1126 38.46 -18.17 0.82
C ILE A 1126 38.47 -16.73 0.32
N ALA A 1127 39.03 -15.78 1.07
CA ALA A 1127 39.19 -14.39 0.63
C ALA A 1127 40.35 -14.20 -0.37
N HIS A 1128 41.21 -15.21 -0.57
CA HIS A 1128 42.30 -15.14 -1.55
C HIS A 1128 41.77 -14.93 -2.98
N GLY A 1129 42.28 -13.90 -3.67
CA GLY A 1129 41.80 -13.49 -4.99
C GLY A 1129 40.55 -12.60 -4.96
N THR A 1130 40.04 -12.23 -3.78
CA THR A 1130 39.02 -11.16 -3.62
C THR A 1130 39.69 -9.84 -3.22
N PRO A 1131 39.04 -8.68 -3.44
CA PRO A 1131 39.51 -7.38 -2.93
C PRO A 1131 39.50 -7.23 -1.40
N LEU A 1132 39.07 -8.27 -0.65
CA LEU A 1132 38.92 -8.24 0.81
C LEU A 1132 40.17 -8.71 1.56
N ILE A 1133 41.26 -9.06 0.87
CA ILE A 1133 42.49 -9.54 1.50
C ILE A 1133 43.72 -8.78 1.02
N GLU A 1134 44.47 -8.27 1.98
CA GLU A 1134 45.81 -7.72 1.77
C GLU A 1134 46.84 -8.65 2.41
N TYR A 1135 48.11 -8.52 2.01
CA TYR A 1135 49.21 -9.28 2.59
C TYR A 1135 50.30 -8.33 3.08
N GLY A 1136 50.67 -8.46 4.35
CA GLY A 1136 51.73 -7.66 4.95
C GLY A 1136 53.12 -7.95 4.37
N LYS A 1137 54.14 -7.25 4.88
CA LYS A 1137 55.54 -7.54 4.54
C LYS A 1137 55.94 -8.96 5.03
N PRO A 1138 56.93 -9.60 4.40
CA PRO A 1138 57.52 -10.85 4.89
C PRO A 1138 57.91 -10.78 6.36
N ILE A 1139 57.51 -11.80 7.13
CA ILE A 1139 57.95 -12.01 8.52
C ILE A 1139 59.00 -13.13 8.59
N GLY A 1140 60.01 -12.94 9.44
CA GLY A 1140 61.11 -13.89 9.60
C GLY A 1140 62.06 -13.96 8.39
N LYS A 1141 62.77 -15.08 8.25
CA LYS A 1141 63.71 -15.30 7.15
C LYS A 1141 62.97 -15.53 5.82
N THR A 1142 63.52 -14.97 4.75
CA THR A 1142 63.06 -15.17 3.37
C THR A 1142 64.07 -16.05 2.63
N GLU A 1143 63.58 -17.13 2.02
CA GLU A 1143 64.34 -18.06 1.19
C GLU A 1143 64.23 -17.57 -0.26
N VAL A 1144 65.34 -17.24 -0.94
CA VAL A 1144 65.31 -16.95 -2.39
C VAL A 1144 65.20 -18.28 -3.14
N LEU A 1145 64.43 -18.33 -4.23
CA LEU A 1145 64.25 -19.52 -5.06
C LEU A 1145 64.70 -19.23 -6.48
N ASP A 1146 65.42 -20.17 -7.07
CA ASP A 1146 66.00 -20.03 -8.41
C ASP A 1146 64.93 -19.94 -9.51
N GLY A 1147 65.25 -19.15 -10.54
CA GLY A 1147 64.44 -19.00 -11.74
C GLY A 1147 64.19 -17.54 -12.14
N ILE A 1148 63.76 -17.38 -13.40
CA ILE A 1148 63.34 -16.10 -13.98
C ILE A 1148 61.82 -16.16 -14.22
N PRO A 1149 61.04 -15.11 -13.87
CA PRO A 1149 61.42 -13.98 -13.02
C PRO A 1149 61.66 -14.43 -11.56
N GLN A 1150 62.30 -13.56 -10.76
CA GLN A 1150 62.73 -13.85 -9.38
C GLN A 1150 61.61 -14.43 -8.50
N ARG A 1151 61.93 -15.44 -7.70
CA ARG A 1151 61.01 -16.09 -6.75
C ARG A 1151 61.57 -16.06 -5.33
N ARG A 1152 60.68 -16.09 -4.34
CA ARG A 1152 61.05 -16.20 -2.92
C ARG A 1152 60.01 -16.99 -2.13
N SER A 1153 60.44 -17.83 -1.20
CA SER A 1153 59.59 -18.37 -0.16
C SER A 1153 59.68 -17.55 1.12
N CYS A 1154 58.54 -17.21 1.70
CA CYS A 1154 58.46 -16.39 2.92
C CYS A 1154 57.14 -16.63 3.67
N TRP A 1155 57.07 -16.20 4.92
CA TRP A 1155 55.83 -16.13 5.68
C TRP A 1155 55.20 -14.74 5.52
N LEU A 1156 53.89 -14.69 5.26
CA LEU A 1156 53.11 -13.45 5.22
C LEU A 1156 51.99 -13.52 6.25
N ILE A 1157 51.64 -12.37 6.82
CA ILE A 1157 50.38 -12.20 7.57
C ILE A 1157 49.33 -11.69 6.56
N PRO A 1158 48.28 -12.47 6.25
CA PRO A 1158 47.12 -11.96 5.54
C PRO A 1158 46.30 -11.04 6.45
N SER A 1159 45.68 -10.01 5.90
CA SER A 1159 44.80 -9.08 6.62
C SER A 1159 43.46 -8.98 5.88
N LEU A 1160 42.34 -9.09 6.60
CA LEU A 1160 40.99 -8.98 6.04
C LEU A 1160 40.55 -7.52 6.08
N VAL A 1161 40.22 -6.92 4.93
CA VAL A 1161 40.01 -5.48 4.77
C VAL A 1161 38.57 -5.18 4.35
N GLY A 1162 37.99 -4.12 4.92
CA GLY A 1162 36.59 -3.74 4.76
C GLY A 1162 36.41 -2.38 4.07
N ASP A 1163 36.10 -1.35 4.86
CA ASP A 1163 35.99 0.02 4.37
C ASP A 1163 37.34 0.75 4.33
N ALA A 1164 37.48 1.67 3.39
CA ALA A 1164 38.70 2.46 3.21
C ALA A 1164 39.05 3.24 4.48
N GLY A 1165 40.33 3.19 4.89
CA GLY A 1165 40.80 3.76 6.15
C GLY A 1165 40.44 2.95 7.41
N GLY A 1166 39.78 1.79 7.28
CA GLY A 1166 39.57 0.85 8.38
C GLY A 1166 40.83 0.02 8.67
N THR A 1167 41.13 -0.23 9.95
CA THR A 1167 42.18 -1.18 10.34
C THR A 1167 41.79 -2.60 9.96
N GLY A 1168 42.50 -3.20 9.00
CA GLY A 1168 42.30 -4.59 8.59
C GLY A 1168 42.54 -5.59 9.72
N TRP A 1169 41.89 -6.75 9.63
CA TRP A 1169 41.90 -7.78 10.67
C TRP A 1169 42.98 -8.83 10.35
N PRO A 1170 44.07 -8.94 11.14
CA PRO A 1170 45.15 -9.86 10.86
C PRO A 1170 44.70 -11.30 11.05
N LEU A 1171 44.91 -12.12 10.02
CA LEU A 1171 44.60 -13.54 9.98
C LEU A 1171 45.89 -14.36 10.26
N PRO A 1172 45.77 -15.65 10.63
CA PRO A 1172 46.94 -16.49 10.89
C PRO A 1172 47.90 -16.53 9.69
N ALA A 1173 49.20 -16.40 9.98
CA ALA A 1173 50.25 -16.34 8.97
C ALA A 1173 50.31 -17.60 8.10
N LYS A 1174 50.71 -17.45 6.83
CA LYS A 1174 50.91 -18.57 5.89
C LYS A 1174 52.27 -18.49 5.22
N LYS A 1175 52.91 -19.64 4.99
CA LYS A 1175 54.11 -19.72 4.14
C LYS A 1175 53.66 -19.74 2.67
N VAL A 1176 54.30 -18.92 1.84
CA VAL A 1176 53.99 -18.77 0.42
C VAL A 1176 55.26 -18.80 -0.41
N VAL A 1177 55.10 -19.03 -1.71
CA VAL A 1177 56.06 -18.61 -2.73
C VAL A 1177 55.48 -17.38 -3.43
N GLN A 1178 56.24 -16.28 -3.43
CA GLN A 1178 55.97 -15.10 -4.25
C GLN A 1178 56.88 -15.09 -5.47
N ARG A 1179 56.37 -14.56 -6.58
CA ARG A 1179 57.07 -14.29 -7.83
C ARG A 1179 57.06 -12.78 -8.07
N LYS A 1180 58.18 -12.23 -8.55
CA LYS A 1180 58.31 -10.80 -8.86
C LYS A 1180 57.76 -10.52 -10.27
N ASP A 1181 56.58 -9.94 -10.32
CA ASP A 1181 55.96 -9.40 -11.52
C ASP A 1181 56.50 -7.98 -11.85
N PRO A 1182 56.71 -7.61 -13.13
CA PRO A 1182 57.18 -6.28 -13.51
C PRO A 1182 56.21 -5.13 -13.22
N LYS A 1183 54.90 -5.40 -13.14
CA LYS A 1183 53.85 -4.38 -12.90
C LYS A 1183 53.34 -4.41 -11.46
N GLU A 1184 53.07 -5.61 -10.93
CA GLU A 1184 52.43 -5.77 -9.61
C GLU A 1184 53.41 -6.04 -8.45
N GLY A 1185 54.71 -6.20 -8.74
CA GLY A 1185 55.71 -6.48 -7.71
C GLY A 1185 55.62 -7.92 -7.19
N TRP A 1186 55.62 -8.14 -5.88
CA TRP A 1186 55.68 -9.49 -5.31
C TRP A 1186 54.29 -10.17 -5.22
N VAL A 1187 53.83 -10.73 -6.32
CA VAL A 1187 52.56 -11.49 -6.41
C VAL A 1187 52.75 -12.89 -5.79
N ILE A 1188 51.73 -13.42 -5.10
CA ILE A 1188 51.75 -14.79 -4.59
C ILE A 1188 51.54 -15.77 -5.75
N GLU A 1189 52.50 -16.69 -5.95
CA GLU A 1189 52.42 -17.73 -6.98
C GLU A 1189 51.77 -19.01 -6.43
N LYS A 1190 52.08 -19.39 -5.18
CA LYS A 1190 51.41 -20.51 -4.50
C LYS A 1190 51.51 -20.38 -2.97
N PHE A 1191 50.55 -20.96 -2.28
CA PHE A 1191 50.67 -21.25 -0.86
C PHE A 1191 51.46 -22.55 -0.67
N LEU A 1192 52.21 -22.64 0.42
CA LEU A 1192 52.77 -23.89 0.93
C LEU A 1192 51.87 -24.43 2.04
N ALA A 1193 52.03 -25.71 2.38
CA ALA A 1193 51.31 -26.38 3.46
C ALA A 1193 51.81 -25.93 4.84
#